data_AF-A0A5C6X8Y2-F1
#
_entry.id   AF-A0A5C6X8Y2-F1
#
_cell.length_a   1.000
_cell.length_b   1.000
_cell.length_c   1.000
_cell.angle_alpha   90.00
_cell.angle_beta   90.00
_cell.angle_gamma   90.00
#
_symmetry.space_group_name_H-M   'P 1'
#
loop_
_entity.id
_entity.type
_entity.pdbx_description
1 polymer ?
#
loop_
_entity_poly.entity_id
_entity_poly.type
_entity_poly.pdbx_seq_one_letter_code
_entity_poly.pdbx_strand_id
1 'polypeptide(L)'
;MQLVEGLRRNPERDDALDLLLYVYTRQIEHPGVESDVLRALEGNPARGELLGLLEAELHAREKVSMARALVQLAREQGVAVVPPQEETPDDEAPDEELQERSDADIPGDDDEGVEVGASAAADEVGGTDALAEESSGAVGAPEVGAKRDDPVAVQRARVMRREVGLPTTDEIERRHPRRPKKRRAALVGVLLIVILVAGMSAWAGWDHARRARLITALDTELVRLNHLDGGALDEVLAQARRSDRQSPEVVEREAFARALRAMESMEDPVEREALRDLLGDEVLTEWGMAARSLLASASEQWEEATEYAVLAERTHPGRLATLYARGRLCEARGQWSCAQGAYQRVLGQHEDFEAARTAMMRLAAHRYDRELWEHHRAELSGEHCYTTLRWVDPFGEVAEAPSGGDASAGEKVEAPGIDERFCRAFEALATAVEARQQGGAWEASLVEAGVGRAPALAVAQVVAGLASAEDYDPEAARDYFAGALADPGLRPAFYRQVQIVGPEALVAVGRPDLALALTVAVEESAALLTDTEDTDAQTRAAAIARREAARPAHLISPPERRGELEARALLARARVLREMGATEHAVHALEALLGVEGWADRARLELARVHVVGGRQRAARLVAGQIKDAELQGRARAALALATGDFNQVVEHRTGASHWDDRRSRALGYLALKRGRDAAAALDGQLALEPTRLRVYSRLGELPESFEATMERWNQVDPRGVSHLVDLGAAAFWRRDLELASDYFERAHAIAPDHPEVNWHLGLIARLDDATARARGYFRKSWRGDENDASLLIELGRVHLDFERYEMAREAFLLAVLRDRRSVTAVAGLGRAYELGDPARGRRDLRQLLRDYSSSPTYAPAVAEMNKWLAILHGARRGDEAAAPFLARARQEVGDRADVLVELGRYHLAREEASLAREHFALALQKNPTLPAPHWGLARLALADGDRERAEDHLERLEALGARAPWPQRAEALRDEFALAGISDGSEDRE
;
A
#
# COMPACT_ATOMS: atom_id res chain seq x y z
N MET A 1 14.90 30.06 -14.66
CA MET A 1 14.11 28.86 -14.34
C MET A 1 13.64 28.80 -12.90
N GLN A 2 14.52 28.69 -11.87
CA GLN A 2 14.06 28.67 -10.46
C GLN A 2 13.28 29.93 -10.06
N LEU A 3 13.70 31.11 -10.54
CA LEU A 3 13.00 32.38 -10.32
C LEU A 3 11.59 32.40 -10.95
N VAL A 4 11.45 31.82 -12.15
CA VAL A 4 10.18 31.74 -12.90
C VAL A 4 9.20 30.80 -12.21
N GLU A 5 9.66 29.63 -11.75
CA GLU A 5 8.84 28.68 -11.00
C GLU A 5 8.48 29.21 -9.60
N GLY A 6 9.35 30.04 -9.01
CA GLY A 6 9.08 30.77 -7.77
C GLY A 6 7.98 31.84 -7.92
N LEU A 7 8.05 32.66 -8.97
CA LEU A 7 7.02 33.65 -9.31
C LEU A 7 5.66 32.99 -9.62
N ARG A 8 5.65 31.80 -10.21
CA ARG A 8 4.41 31.03 -10.44
C ARG A 8 3.71 30.64 -9.14
N ARG A 9 4.48 30.37 -8.09
CA ARG A 9 3.94 29.99 -6.76
C ARG A 9 3.52 31.20 -5.94
N ASN A 10 4.14 32.36 -6.17
CA ASN A 10 3.87 33.61 -5.47
C ASN A 10 3.87 34.79 -6.48
N PRO A 11 2.78 34.99 -7.25
CA PRO A 11 2.73 35.98 -8.33
C PRO A 11 2.74 37.44 -7.84
N GLU A 12 2.52 37.66 -6.53
CA GLU A 12 2.46 38.98 -5.90
C GLU A 12 3.83 39.50 -5.42
N ARG A 13 4.92 38.79 -5.76
CA ARG A 13 6.29 39.15 -5.38
C ARG A 13 6.93 40.02 -6.45
N ASP A 14 6.63 41.32 -6.40
CA ASP A 14 7.16 42.33 -7.33
C ASP A 14 8.69 42.37 -7.33
N ASP A 15 9.33 42.12 -6.18
CA ASP A 15 10.78 42.02 -6.02
C ASP A 15 11.42 40.91 -6.86
N ALA A 16 10.75 39.76 -6.96
CA ALA A 16 11.19 38.63 -7.76
C ALA A 16 10.94 38.85 -9.26
N LEU A 17 9.86 39.55 -9.61
CA LEU A 17 9.54 39.91 -10.99
C LEU A 17 10.54 40.92 -11.53
N ASP A 18 10.86 41.96 -10.76
CA ASP A 18 11.87 42.95 -11.12
C ASP A 18 13.24 42.31 -11.35
N LEU A 19 13.63 41.35 -10.49
CA LEU A 19 14.87 40.61 -10.67
C LEU A 19 14.85 39.74 -11.95
N LEU A 20 13.72 39.12 -12.27
CA LEU A 20 13.55 38.35 -13.52
C LEU A 20 13.75 39.26 -14.74
N LEU A 21 13.06 40.41 -14.75
CA LEU A 21 13.10 41.37 -15.85
C LEU A 21 14.47 42.03 -15.97
N TYR A 22 15.14 42.31 -14.85
CA TYR A 22 16.51 42.78 -14.81
C TYR A 22 17.49 41.77 -15.42
N VAL A 23 17.42 40.51 -15.01
CA VAL A 23 18.28 39.44 -15.55
C VAL A 23 18.01 39.25 -17.04
N TYR A 24 16.74 39.25 -17.45
CA TYR A 24 16.35 39.08 -18.85
C TYR A 24 16.86 40.21 -19.75
N THR A 25 16.65 41.47 -19.35
CA THR A 25 17.06 42.62 -20.17
C THR A 25 18.56 42.89 -20.13
N ARG A 26 19.25 42.59 -19.01
CA ARG A 26 20.67 42.92 -18.82
C ARG A 26 21.63 41.76 -19.01
N GLN A 27 21.38 40.61 -18.39
CA GLN A 27 22.34 39.51 -18.32
C GLN A 27 22.21 38.49 -19.46
N ILE A 28 21.03 38.38 -20.06
CA ILE A 28 20.79 37.45 -21.16
C ILE A 28 21.09 38.14 -22.49
N GLU A 29 21.96 37.55 -23.31
CA GLU A 29 22.41 38.12 -24.58
C GLU A 29 21.78 37.48 -25.82
N HIS A 30 21.08 36.35 -25.66
CA HIS A 30 20.51 35.58 -26.76
C HIS A 30 19.05 35.19 -26.49
N PRO A 31 18.19 35.11 -27.53
CA PRO A 31 16.82 34.63 -27.38
C PRO A 31 16.80 33.15 -26.99
N GLY A 32 15.84 32.75 -26.18
CA GLY A 32 15.62 31.37 -25.75
C GLY A 32 14.83 31.22 -24.44
N VAL A 33 14.55 32.32 -23.73
CA VAL A 33 13.79 32.31 -22.47
C VAL A 33 12.51 33.15 -22.54
N GLU A 34 12.17 33.70 -23.71
CA GLU A 34 10.99 34.52 -23.96
C GLU A 34 9.71 33.79 -23.57
N SER A 35 9.62 32.48 -23.83
CA SER A 35 8.48 31.67 -23.42
C SER A 35 8.37 31.57 -21.90
N ASP A 36 9.47 31.57 -21.16
CA ASP A 36 9.46 31.49 -19.70
C ASP A 36 9.20 32.86 -19.07
N VAL A 37 9.67 33.95 -19.69
CA VAL A 37 9.32 35.33 -19.33
C VAL A 37 7.84 35.60 -19.58
N LEU A 38 7.30 35.18 -20.73
CA LEU A 38 5.87 35.26 -21.03
C LEU A 38 5.03 34.45 -20.05
N ARG A 39 5.50 33.24 -19.69
CA ARG A 39 4.83 32.37 -18.72
C ARG A 39 4.87 32.95 -17.30
N ALA A 40 5.94 33.64 -16.91
CA ALA A 40 6.02 34.34 -15.64
C ALA A 40 5.02 35.52 -15.55
N LEU A 41 4.66 36.12 -16.68
CA LEU A 41 3.73 37.24 -16.77
C LEU A 41 2.26 36.82 -16.94
N GLU A 42 1.94 35.53 -17.08
CA GLU A 42 0.57 35.02 -17.37
C GLU A 42 -0.49 35.42 -16.34
N GLY A 43 -0.09 35.74 -15.09
CA GLY A 43 -0.98 36.21 -14.03
C GLY A 43 -0.94 37.72 -13.74
N ASN A 44 -0.10 38.49 -14.44
CA ASN A 44 0.07 39.92 -14.17
C ASN A 44 -0.94 40.75 -15.00
N PRO A 45 -1.79 41.60 -14.36
CA PRO A 45 -2.79 42.39 -15.07
C PRO A 45 -2.19 43.42 -16.05
N ALA A 46 -0.95 43.86 -15.85
CA ALA A 46 -0.23 44.81 -16.71
C ALA A 46 0.69 44.14 -17.75
N ARG A 47 0.51 42.83 -18.02
CA ARG A 47 1.36 42.04 -18.94
C ARG A 47 1.57 42.71 -20.31
N GLY A 48 0.54 43.31 -20.89
CA GLY A 48 0.66 43.95 -22.21
C GLY A 48 1.57 45.19 -22.21
N GLU A 49 1.51 46.00 -21.16
CA GLU A 49 2.31 47.21 -20.97
C GLU A 49 3.76 46.87 -20.60
N LEU A 50 3.95 45.90 -19.71
CA LEU A 50 5.28 45.39 -19.35
C LEU A 50 6.01 44.80 -20.57
N LEU A 51 5.30 44.09 -21.45
CA LEU A 51 5.89 43.58 -22.69
C LEU A 51 6.32 44.71 -23.64
N GLY A 52 5.57 45.82 -23.70
CA GLY A 52 5.96 46.98 -24.51
C GLY A 52 7.16 47.73 -23.94
N LEU A 53 7.24 47.87 -22.61
CA LEU A 53 8.41 48.42 -21.93
C LEU A 53 9.65 47.54 -22.14
N LEU A 54 9.49 46.21 -22.07
CA LEU A 54 10.58 45.26 -22.33
C LEU A 54 11.03 45.29 -23.79
N GLU A 55 10.11 45.37 -24.74
CA GLU A 55 10.44 45.56 -26.16
C GLU A 55 11.25 46.84 -26.36
N ALA A 56 10.82 47.97 -25.79
CA ALA A 56 11.53 49.24 -25.87
C ALA A 56 12.92 49.19 -25.24
N GLU A 57 13.05 48.60 -24.05
CA GLU A 57 14.31 48.47 -23.31
C GLU A 57 15.31 47.53 -24.03
N LEU A 58 14.82 46.41 -24.60
CA LEU A 58 15.64 45.50 -25.41
C LEU A 58 16.11 46.19 -26.69
N HIS A 59 15.26 47.01 -27.32
CA HIS A 59 15.64 47.82 -28.47
C HIS A 59 16.67 48.90 -28.12
N ALA A 60 16.51 49.60 -26.99
CA ALA A 60 17.45 50.59 -26.50
C ALA A 60 18.84 50.00 -26.19
N ARG A 61 18.89 48.70 -25.86
CA ARG A 61 20.13 47.93 -25.60
C ARG A 61 20.68 47.19 -26.82
N GLU A 62 20.17 47.48 -28.00
CA GLU A 62 20.56 46.81 -29.27
C GLU A 62 20.29 45.30 -29.31
N LYS A 63 19.47 44.74 -28.40
CA LYS A 63 19.07 43.32 -28.33
C LYS A 63 17.87 43.00 -29.24
N VAL A 64 17.99 43.34 -30.52
CA VAL A 64 16.89 43.32 -31.51
C VAL A 64 16.32 41.91 -31.76
N SER A 65 17.15 40.86 -31.68
CA SER A 65 16.71 39.47 -31.86
C SER A 65 15.83 38.97 -30.71
N MET A 66 16.13 39.37 -29.48
CA MET A 66 15.33 39.07 -28.29
C MET A 66 14.01 39.83 -28.31
N ALA A 67 14.04 41.13 -28.64
CA ALA A 67 12.81 41.92 -28.80
C ALA A 67 11.88 41.30 -29.85
N ARG A 68 12.42 40.90 -31.01
CA ARG A 68 11.65 40.24 -32.07
C ARG A 68 11.08 38.88 -31.62
N ALA A 69 11.87 38.06 -30.93
CA ALA A 69 11.41 36.77 -30.41
C ALA A 69 10.30 36.94 -29.36
N LEU A 70 10.44 37.92 -28.47
CA LEU A 70 9.46 38.24 -27.42
C LEU A 70 8.12 38.68 -28.03
N VAL A 71 8.16 39.60 -28.99
CA VAL A 71 6.96 40.11 -29.68
C VAL A 71 6.30 39.02 -30.54
N GLN A 72 7.10 38.20 -31.22
CA GLN A 72 6.58 37.11 -32.04
C GLN A 72 5.87 36.06 -31.17
N LEU A 73 6.49 35.62 -30.07
CA LEU A 73 5.89 34.66 -29.14
C LEU A 73 4.66 35.24 -28.42
N ALA A 74 4.68 36.53 -28.06
CA ALA A 74 3.52 37.20 -27.48
C ALA A 74 2.33 37.19 -28.46
N ARG A 75 2.57 37.48 -29.75
CA ARG A 75 1.54 37.41 -30.80
C ARG A 75 1.05 35.99 -31.04
N GLU A 76 1.93 34.99 -31.06
CA GLU A 76 1.57 33.58 -31.20
C GLU A 76 0.69 33.08 -30.03
N GLN A 77 0.83 33.68 -28.84
CA GLN A 77 0.00 33.42 -27.66
C GLN A 77 -1.24 34.33 -27.54
N GLY A 78 -1.51 35.18 -28.54
CA GLY A 78 -2.67 36.08 -28.54
C GLY A 78 -2.59 37.27 -27.57
N VAL A 79 -1.39 37.61 -27.09
CA VAL A 79 -1.15 38.72 -26.15
C VAL A 79 -0.75 39.98 -26.94
N ALA A 80 -1.49 41.06 -26.77
CA ALA A 80 -1.17 42.34 -27.38
C ALA A 80 -0.02 43.02 -26.62
N VAL A 81 1.04 43.40 -27.34
CA VAL A 81 2.12 44.22 -26.81
C VAL A 81 1.68 45.69 -26.93
N VAL A 82 1.58 46.39 -25.80
CA VAL A 82 1.12 47.77 -25.73
C VAL A 82 2.36 48.67 -25.67
N PRO A 83 2.66 49.48 -26.71
CA PRO A 83 3.82 50.35 -26.69
C PRO A 83 3.70 51.37 -25.54
N PRO A 84 4.81 51.74 -24.88
CA PRO A 84 4.78 52.73 -23.81
C PRO A 84 4.26 54.06 -24.35
N GLN A 85 3.30 54.67 -23.65
CA GLN A 85 2.87 56.03 -23.98
C GLN A 85 4.01 56.99 -23.68
N GLU A 86 4.39 57.83 -24.66
CA GLU A 86 5.26 58.98 -24.38
C GLU A 86 4.48 59.93 -23.48
N GLU A 87 4.85 59.98 -22.19
CA GLU A 87 4.45 61.08 -21.33
C GLU A 87 4.99 62.37 -21.96
N THR A 88 4.09 63.22 -22.44
CA THR A 88 4.43 64.60 -22.73
C THR A 88 4.94 65.23 -21.43
N PRO A 89 6.13 65.86 -21.43
CA PRO A 89 6.66 66.47 -20.22
C PRO A 89 5.77 67.67 -19.87
N ASP A 90 4.94 67.50 -18.84
CA ASP A 90 4.33 68.63 -18.15
C ASP A 90 5.42 69.35 -17.35
N ASP A 91 5.26 70.66 -17.31
CA ASP A 91 6.25 71.67 -17.00
C ASP A 91 6.93 71.53 -15.63
N GLU A 92 8.23 71.83 -15.67
CA GLU A 92 9.06 72.53 -14.68
C GLU A 92 8.55 72.73 -13.24
N ALA A 93 9.43 72.28 -12.32
CA ALA A 93 9.98 73.03 -11.16
C ALA A 93 9.67 72.46 -9.75
N PRO A 94 10.54 72.71 -8.76
CA PRO A 94 11.88 72.10 -8.66
C PRO A 94 12.16 71.50 -7.27
N ASP A 95 13.20 70.66 -7.22
CA ASP A 95 14.16 70.43 -6.14
C ASP A 95 13.75 70.63 -4.67
N GLU A 96 13.89 69.58 -3.85
CA GLU A 96 14.72 69.67 -2.63
C GLU A 96 15.14 68.27 -2.11
N GLU A 97 16.42 68.01 -2.30
CA GLU A 97 17.40 67.32 -1.44
C GLU A 97 16.92 66.41 -0.27
N LEU A 98 17.50 65.19 -0.29
CA LEU A 98 18.25 64.57 0.82
C LEU A 98 17.64 64.65 2.25
N GLN A 99 17.19 63.52 2.81
CA GLN A 99 17.99 62.77 3.79
C GLN A 99 17.24 61.57 4.41
N GLU A 100 18.01 60.49 4.45
CA GLU A 100 18.01 59.40 5.40
C GLU A 100 17.57 59.72 6.85
N ARG A 101 16.99 58.67 7.46
CA ARG A 101 17.15 58.18 8.85
C ARG A 101 16.05 58.47 9.88
N SER A 102 15.59 57.30 10.35
CA SER A 102 15.62 56.82 11.74
C SER A 102 14.39 57.03 12.60
N ASP A 103 13.90 55.85 13.01
CA ASP A 103 13.56 55.45 14.36
C ASP A 103 12.24 55.92 14.98
N ALA A 104 11.44 54.88 15.27
CA ALA A 104 10.80 54.59 16.54
C ALA A 104 9.86 55.65 17.14
N ASP A 105 8.56 55.36 17.19
CA ASP A 105 7.94 54.71 18.35
C ASP A 105 6.41 54.65 18.19
N ILE A 106 5.84 53.55 18.67
CA ILE A 106 4.41 53.23 18.87
C ILE A 106 3.88 54.09 20.05
N PRO A 107 2.60 54.09 20.50
CA PRO A 107 1.27 53.78 19.92
C PRO A 107 0.21 54.90 20.19
N GLY A 108 -1.01 54.71 19.69
CA GLY A 108 -2.22 55.31 20.25
C GLY A 108 -3.36 55.20 19.25
N ASP A 109 -4.14 54.12 19.32
CA ASP A 109 -5.43 54.04 20.04
C ASP A 109 -6.52 54.89 19.41
N ASP A 110 -7.63 54.18 19.17
CA ASP A 110 -9.00 54.68 19.16
C ASP A 110 -9.41 55.57 17.98
N ASP A 111 -10.60 55.49 17.41
CA ASP A 111 -11.76 54.62 17.50
C ASP A 111 -12.70 55.22 16.43
N GLU A 112 -13.76 54.49 16.10
CA GLU A 112 -14.94 54.96 15.39
C GLU A 112 -14.72 55.31 13.89
N GLY A 113 -15.31 54.60 12.94
CA GLY A 113 -16.68 54.11 12.96
C GLY A 113 -17.55 54.98 12.06
N VAL A 114 -18.55 54.33 11.48
CA VAL A 114 -19.65 54.89 10.68
C VAL A 114 -19.29 55.06 9.20
N GLU A 115 -19.55 54.05 8.37
CA GLU A 115 -20.84 53.66 7.80
C GLU A 115 -21.57 54.74 6.98
N VAL A 116 -22.28 54.19 5.99
CA VAL A 116 -23.32 54.80 5.16
C VAL A 116 -22.75 55.59 3.97
N GLY A 117 -22.96 55.18 2.72
CA GLY A 117 -23.94 54.24 2.21
C GLY A 117 -24.65 54.86 1.01
N ALA A 118 -25.19 53.96 0.19
CA ALA A 118 -26.26 54.17 -0.76
C ALA A 118 -25.92 55.05 -1.98
N SER A 119 -25.80 54.42 -3.16
CA SER A 119 -26.92 54.22 -4.11
C SER A 119 -27.04 55.42 -5.06
N ALA A 120 -27.49 55.33 -6.29
CA ALA A 120 -28.11 54.29 -7.07
C ALA A 120 -28.18 54.85 -8.50
N ALA A 121 -28.53 53.94 -9.42
CA ALA A 121 -29.35 54.19 -10.60
C ALA A 121 -28.71 55.00 -11.75
N ALA A 122 -29.08 54.80 -13.00
CA ALA A 122 -29.73 53.75 -13.79
C ALA A 122 -29.87 54.35 -15.20
N ASP A 123 -30.40 53.55 -16.12
CA ASP A 123 -31.05 53.95 -17.38
C ASP A 123 -30.14 54.22 -18.59
N GLU A 124 -30.45 53.78 -19.80
CA GLU A 124 -31.42 52.81 -20.36
C GLU A 124 -31.12 52.78 -21.88
N VAL A 125 -31.36 51.62 -22.54
CA VAL A 125 -32.01 51.41 -23.86
C VAL A 125 -31.43 52.14 -25.11
N GLY A 126 -31.25 51.53 -26.30
CA GLY A 126 -31.62 50.25 -26.90
C GLY A 126 -31.70 50.39 -28.46
N GLY A 127 -31.94 49.28 -29.16
CA GLY A 127 -32.41 49.24 -30.58
C GLY A 127 -31.43 48.60 -31.60
N THR A 128 -31.54 47.30 -31.95
CA THR A 128 -32.31 46.67 -33.08
C THR A 128 -31.73 46.99 -34.47
N ASP A 129 -31.64 46.15 -35.51
CA ASP A 129 -32.14 44.82 -35.94
C ASP A 129 -31.37 44.56 -37.29
N ALA A 130 -30.87 43.39 -37.72
CA ALA A 130 -31.52 42.14 -38.18
C ALA A 130 -31.10 41.78 -39.65
N LEU A 131 -30.65 40.52 -39.83
CA LEU A 131 -30.89 39.54 -40.94
C LEU A 131 -30.21 39.74 -42.33
N ALA A 132 -29.33 38.81 -42.75
CA ALA A 132 -29.53 37.60 -43.59
C ALA A 132 -29.43 37.92 -45.12
N GLU A 133 -28.91 37.14 -46.07
CA GLU A 133 -28.72 35.70 -46.26
C GLU A 133 -27.82 35.45 -47.52
N GLU A 134 -27.07 34.34 -47.52
CA GLU A 134 -26.72 33.40 -48.62
C GLU A 134 -26.16 33.75 -50.04
N SER A 135 -24.96 33.17 -50.27
CA SER A 135 -24.60 32.19 -51.33
C SER A 135 -23.87 32.56 -52.65
N SER A 136 -22.78 31.80 -52.85
CA SER A 136 -22.31 31.13 -54.07
C SER A 136 -21.49 31.87 -55.14
N GLY A 137 -20.47 31.16 -55.64
CA GLY A 137 -20.17 31.08 -57.07
C GLY A 137 -18.91 31.78 -57.57
N ALA A 138 -17.84 31.01 -57.77
CA ALA A 138 -16.59 31.39 -58.43
C ALA A 138 -16.76 31.83 -59.90
N VAL A 139 -15.80 32.63 -60.42
CA VAL A 139 -15.06 32.46 -61.71
C VAL A 139 -14.31 33.76 -62.09
N GLY A 140 -13.01 33.62 -62.40
CA GLY A 140 -12.33 34.27 -63.54
C GLY A 140 -11.93 35.76 -63.48
N ALA A 141 -10.62 36.03 -63.35
CA ALA A 141 -9.92 37.28 -63.68
C ALA A 141 -9.96 37.58 -65.22
N PRO A 142 -9.68 38.81 -65.76
CA PRO A 142 -8.50 39.65 -65.46
C PRO A 142 -8.66 41.20 -65.47
N GLU A 143 -7.62 41.84 -64.93
CA GLU A 143 -7.02 43.19 -65.10
C GLU A 143 -7.71 44.30 -65.93
N VAL A 144 -7.71 45.54 -65.41
CA VAL A 144 -6.72 46.62 -65.72
C VAL A 144 -7.16 47.97 -65.10
N GLY A 145 -6.27 48.55 -64.27
CA GLY A 145 -5.98 49.99 -64.12
C GLY A 145 -7.00 50.91 -63.41
N ALA A 146 -6.63 52.01 -62.75
CA ALA A 146 -5.38 52.56 -62.26
C ALA A 146 -5.72 53.85 -61.48
N LYS A 147 -4.99 54.15 -60.39
CA LYS A 147 -4.54 55.49 -59.94
C LYS A 147 -3.78 55.33 -58.60
N ARG A 148 -2.44 55.25 -58.63
CA ARG A 148 -1.43 56.33 -58.59
C ARG A 148 -1.13 56.80 -57.18
N ASP A 149 -0.03 56.27 -56.64
CA ASP A 149 0.75 56.80 -55.54
C ASP A 149 1.58 58.02 -55.97
N ASP A 150 1.75 58.96 -55.04
CA ASP A 150 2.53 60.20 -55.12
C ASP A 150 3.54 60.23 -53.93
N PRO A 151 4.66 60.97 -53.98
CA PRO A 151 5.97 60.35 -54.14
C PRO A 151 7.01 60.97 -53.19
N VAL A 152 7.28 60.38 -52.01
CA VAL A 152 8.38 60.87 -51.15
C VAL A 152 9.05 59.73 -50.37
N ALA A 153 9.47 58.65 -51.06
CA ALA A 153 10.19 57.54 -50.41
C ALA A 153 11.36 56.94 -51.20
N VAL A 154 11.93 57.66 -52.19
CA VAL A 154 13.10 57.16 -52.94
C VAL A 154 14.27 58.17 -53.01
N GLN A 155 14.24 59.24 -52.22
CA GLN A 155 15.25 60.32 -52.32
C GLN A 155 15.81 60.86 -50.99
N ARG A 156 15.86 60.02 -49.95
CA ARG A 156 16.69 60.25 -48.74
C ARG A 156 17.60 59.06 -48.41
N ALA A 157 17.97 58.27 -49.41
CA ALA A 157 19.03 57.27 -49.33
C ALA A 157 20.19 57.66 -50.28
N ARG A 158 20.78 58.84 -50.04
CA ARG A 158 22.14 59.23 -50.47
C ARG A 158 22.48 60.60 -49.86
N VAL A 159 23.70 60.68 -49.31
CA VAL A 159 24.38 61.86 -48.72
C VAL A 159 24.19 62.03 -47.21
N MET A 160 24.87 61.19 -46.41
CA MET A 160 25.90 61.60 -45.44
C MET A 160 26.32 60.39 -44.60
N ARG A 161 27.41 59.72 -45.00
CA ARG A 161 28.43 59.22 -44.07
C ARG A 161 29.67 58.85 -44.87
N ARG A 162 30.62 59.78 -44.85
CA ARG A 162 32.03 59.54 -45.06
C ARG A 162 32.64 59.71 -43.67
N GLU A 163 33.17 58.62 -43.11
CA GLU A 163 34.27 58.52 -42.12
C GLU A 163 34.22 57.10 -41.51
N VAL A 164 34.89 56.13 -42.16
CA VAL A 164 36.25 55.61 -41.86
C VAL A 164 36.22 54.72 -40.61
N GLY A 165 36.50 53.42 -40.66
CA GLY A 165 36.95 52.58 -41.77
C GLY A 165 37.20 51.13 -41.35
N LEU A 166 37.19 50.23 -42.33
CA LEU A 166 38.12 49.13 -42.58
C LEU A 166 37.60 48.35 -43.82
N PRO A 167 38.47 47.75 -44.65
CA PRO A 167 38.25 47.62 -46.09
C PRO A 167 37.85 46.20 -46.53
N THR A 168 36.89 46.08 -47.44
CA THR A 168 36.54 44.82 -48.13
C THR A 168 37.15 44.76 -49.53
N THR A 169 38.09 43.83 -49.69
CA THR A 169 38.22 42.85 -50.80
C THR A 169 37.75 43.25 -52.20
N ASP A 170 38.27 44.35 -52.75
CA ASP A 170 38.34 44.56 -54.21
C ASP A 170 39.58 45.37 -54.67
N GLU A 171 40.56 45.60 -53.79
CA GLU A 171 41.79 46.34 -54.09
C GLU A 171 43.08 45.62 -53.64
N ILE A 172 43.12 44.29 -53.71
CA ILE A 172 44.37 43.54 -53.69
C ILE A 172 44.47 42.76 -54.99
N GLU A 173 44.62 43.48 -56.11
CA GLU A 173 45.39 43.02 -57.27
C GLU A 173 45.38 44.07 -58.39
N ARG A 174 46.37 44.98 -58.37
CA ARG A 174 47.32 45.25 -59.48
C ARG A 174 48.01 46.61 -59.35
N ARG A 175 49.33 46.56 -59.19
CA ARG A 175 50.40 47.36 -59.87
C ARG A 175 51.70 47.12 -59.08
N HIS A 176 52.80 46.56 -59.59
CA HIS A 176 53.53 46.63 -60.86
C HIS A 176 54.57 45.46 -60.91
N PRO A 177 55.53 45.36 -61.85
CA PRO A 177 55.47 45.27 -63.31
C PRO A 177 56.24 44.02 -63.88
N ARG A 178 56.15 43.84 -65.20
CA ARG A 178 56.63 42.74 -66.07
C ARG A 178 58.15 42.49 -66.09
N ARG A 179 58.57 41.26 -66.43
CA ARG A 179 59.67 40.90 -67.39
C ARG A 179 59.52 39.44 -67.93
N PRO A 180 60.17 39.04 -69.05
CA PRO A 180 59.45 38.48 -70.20
C PRO A 180 59.61 36.96 -70.50
N LYS A 181 58.60 36.47 -71.22
CA LYS A 181 58.46 35.30 -72.12
C LYS A 181 59.67 34.35 -72.31
N LYS A 182 59.42 33.04 -72.10
CA LYS A 182 59.74 31.99 -73.08
C LYS A 182 58.58 30.99 -73.18
N ARG A 183 58.07 30.80 -74.40
CA ARG A 183 57.17 29.71 -74.78
C ARG A 183 58.01 28.45 -75.02
N ARG A 184 57.56 27.30 -74.51
CA ARG A 184 57.23 26.05 -75.25
C ARG A 184 57.14 24.86 -74.27
N ALA A 185 56.24 23.93 -74.61
CA ALA A 185 55.98 22.62 -73.99
C ALA A 185 55.03 22.59 -72.76
N ALA A 186 53.75 22.86 -72.98
CA ALA A 186 52.68 22.48 -72.05
C ALA A 186 51.49 21.90 -72.83
N LEU A 187 51.66 20.68 -73.35
CA LEU A 187 50.53 19.85 -73.76
C LEU A 187 50.51 18.48 -73.05
N VAL A 188 51.58 18.14 -72.31
CA VAL A 188 51.68 16.87 -71.55
C VAL A 188 51.36 17.06 -70.06
N GLY A 189 51.66 18.23 -69.47
CA GLY A 189 51.37 18.52 -68.05
C GLY A 189 49.89 18.77 -67.74
N VAL A 190 49.12 19.34 -68.67
CA VAL A 190 47.67 19.56 -68.49
C VAL A 190 46.91 18.25 -68.57
N LEU A 191 47.33 17.31 -69.43
CA LEU A 191 46.71 15.98 -69.51
C LEU A 191 46.97 15.15 -68.25
N LEU A 192 48.18 15.24 -67.67
CA LEU A 192 48.53 14.60 -66.41
C LEU A 192 47.75 15.19 -65.23
N ILE A 193 47.59 16.51 -65.15
CA ILE A 193 46.79 17.16 -64.09
C ILE A 193 45.30 16.85 -64.29
N VAL A 194 44.78 16.82 -65.52
CA VAL A 194 43.38 16.44 -65.76
C VAL A 194 43.12 14.97 -65.45
N ILE A 195 44.07 14.05 -65.70
CA ILE A 195 43.95 12.63 -65.31
C ILE A 195 44.10 12.46 -63.80
N LEU A 196 44.95 13.26 -63.13
CA LEU A 196 45.15 13.20 -61.67
C LEU A 196 44.00 13.86 -60.92
N VAL A 197 43.43 14.95 -61.45
CA VAL A 197 42.21 15.60 -60.93
C VAL A 197 40.98 14.76 -61.25
N ALA A 198 40.86 14.19 -62.44
CA ALA A 198 39.77 13.25 -62.78
C ALA A 198 39.87 11.95 -61.97
N GLY A 199 41.08 11.46 -61.73
CA GLY A 199 41.37 10.31 -60.87
C GLY A 199 41.09 10.61 -59.40
N MET A 200 41.43 11.80 -58.90
CA MET A 200 41.08 12.26 -57.55
C MET A 200 39.59 12.55 -57.38
N SER A 201 38.90 13.09 -58.40
CA SER A 201 37.44 13.30 -58.34
C SER A 201 36.66 12.00 -58.53
N ALA A 202 37.18 11.05 -59.30
CA ALA A 202 36.63 9.70 -59.39
C ALA A 202 36.88 8.91 -58.10
N TRP A 203 38.05 9.07 -57.47
CA TRP A 203 38.36 8.47 -56.18
C TRP A 203 37.55 9.12 -55.05
N ALA A 204 37.44 10.45 -55.00
CA ALA A 204 36.60 11.16 -54.03
C ALA A 204 35.10 10.87 -54.23
N GLY A 205 34.64 10.73 -55.48
CA GLY A 205 33.27 10.31 -55.78
C GLY A 205 33.00 8.85 -55.42
N TRP A 206 33.99 7.96 -55.62
CA TRP A 206 33.91 6.56 -55.21
C TRP A 206 33.96 6.42 -53.68
N ASP A 207 34.81 7.18 -53.00
CA ASP A 207 34.92 7.23 -51.55
C ASP A 207 33.65 7.81 -50.92
N HIS A 208 33.10 8.90 -51.46
CA HIS A 208 31.83 9.47 -51.01
C HIS A 208 30.65 8.51 -51.24
N ALA A 209 30.55 7.86 -52.40
CA ALA A 209 29.52 6.85 -52.67
C ALA A 209 29.66 5.60 -51.78
N ARG A 210 30.90 5.22 -51.44
CA ARG A 210 31.19 4.12 -50.51
C ARG A 210 30.80 4.48 -49.08
N ARG A 211 31.13 5.69 -48.61
CA ARG A 211 30.72 6.23 -47.31
C ARG A 211 29.21 6.34 -47.20
N ALA A 212 28.55 6.89 -48.22
CA ALA A 212 27.08 7.00 -48.26
C ALA A 212 26.42 5.61 -48.15
N ARG A 213 26.92 4.59 -48.86
CA ARG A 213 26.43 3.20 -48.73
C ARG A 213 26.66 2.62 -47.34
N LEU A 214 27.80 2.93 -46.72
CA LEU A 214 28.13 2.47 -45.37
C LEU A 214 27.23 3.13 -44.32
N ILE A 215 26.95 4.44 -44.44
CA ILE A 215 26.02 5.17 -43.58
C ILE A 215 24.59 4.66 -43.77
N THR A 216 24.13 4.45 -45.00
CA THR A 216 22.79 3.89 -45.26
C THR A 216 22.66 2.47 -44.70
N ALA A 217 23.72 1.65 -44.80
CA ALA A 217 23.74 0.32 -44.18
C ALA A 217 23.68 0.43 -42.65
N LEU A 218 24.49 1.30 -42.04
CA LEU A 218 24.45 1.56 -40.60
C LEU A 218 23.08 2.05 -40.14
N ASP A 219 22.47 3.02 -40.81
CA ASP A 219 21.15 3.55 -40.45
C ASP A 219 20.06 2.47 -40.56
N THR A 220 20.14 1.59 -41.57
CA THR A 220 19.19 0.48 -41.74
C THR A 220 19.34 -0.55 -40.62
N GLU A 221 20.57 -0.88 -40.25
CA GLU A 221 20.85 -1.82 -39.15
C GLU A 221 20.55 -1.22 -37.78
N LEU A 222 20.80 0.08 -37.57
CA LEU A 222 20.45 0.79 -36.32
C LEU A 222 18.94 0.81 -36.06
N VAL A 223 18.14 0.94 -37.12
CA VAL A 223 16.67 0.88 -37.00
C VAL A 223 16.19 -0.52 -36.65
N ARG A 224 16.89 -1.58 -37.09
CA ARG A 224 16.55 -2.99 -36.80
C ARG A 224 17.38 -3.58 -35.67
N LEU A 225 18.09 -2.73 -34.93
CA LEU A 225 19.05 -3.16 -33.95
C LEU A 225 18.32 -3.78 -32.75
N ASN A 226 18.44 -5.08 -32.60
CA ASN A 226 18.29 -5.71 -31.30
C ASN A 226 19.46 -5.26 -30.43
N HIS A 227 19.24 -4.20 -29.65
CA HIS A 227 20.25 -3.63 -28.76
C HIS A 227 20.76 -4.65 -27.72
N LEU A 228 20.06 -5.76 -27.49
CA LEU A 228 20.43 -6.81 -26.52
C LEU A 228 21.21 -7.98 -27.14
N ASP A 229 21.23 -8.14 -28.47
CA ASP A 229 22.03 -9.17 -29.16
C ASP A 229 23.36 -8.59 -29.66
N GLY A 230 24.47 -9.14 -29.18
CA GLY A 230 25.83 -8.73 -29.53
C GLY A 230 26.17 -8.97 -31.01
N GLY A 231 25.66 -10.05 -31.61
CA GLY A 231 26.20 -10.62 -32.84
C GLY A 231 26.08 -9.72 -34.07
N ALA A 232 24.87 -9.23 -34.38
CA ALA A 232 24.60 -8.49 -35.61
C ALA A 232 25.29 -7.12 -35.65
N LEU A 233 25.26 -6.37 -34.54
CA LEU A 233 25.90 -5.05 -34.45
C LEU A 233 27.43 -5.17 -34.44
N ASP A 234 27.99 -6.16 -33.73
CA ASP A 234 29.44 -6.30 -33.62
C ASP A 234 30.06 -6.69 -34.97
N GLU A 235 29.35 -7.44 -35.81
CA GLU A 235 29.75 -7.72 -37.19
C GLU A 235 29.73 -6.47 -38.09
N VAL A 236 28.68 -5.66 -38.01
CA VAL A 236 28.52 -4.41 -38.76
C VAL A 236 29.54 -3.36 -38.30
N LEU A 237 29.72 -3.20 -37.00
CA LEU A 237 30.74 -2.33 -36.40
C LEU A 237 32.16 -2.82 -36.72
N ALA A 238 32.41 -4.14 -36.71
CA ALA A 238 33.70 -4.69 -37.14
C ALA A 238 33.97 -4.47 -38.64
N GLN A 239 32.94 -4.39 -39.48
CA GLN A 239 33.06 -4.06 -40.90
C GLN A 239 33.31 -2.56 -41.12
N ALA A 240 32.69 -1.68 -40.31
CA ALA A 240 32.94 -0.24 -40.27
C ALA A 240 34.37 0.09 -39.78
N ARG A 241 34.81 -0.51 -38.67
CA ARG A 241 36.17 -0.36 -38.10
C ARG A 241 37.30 -0.80 -39.05
N ARG A 242 37.00 -1.72 -39.98
CA ARG A 242 37.95 -2.21 -41.01
C ARG A 242 38.05 -1.32 -42.24
N SER A 243 37.11 -0.39 -42.46
CA SER A 243 36.96 0.30 -43.75
C SER A 243 37.15 1.82 -43.71
N ASP A 244 36.84 2.51 -42.61
CA ASP A 244 37.01 3.97 -42.49
C ASP A 244 37.13 4.41 -41.01
N ARG A 245 38.35 4.64 -40.51
CA ARG A 245 38.63 4.75 -39.07
C ARG A 245 38.50 6.16 -38.47
N GLN A 246 38.03 7.17 -39.21
CA GLN A 246 38.21 8.57 -38.80
C GLN A 246 37.07 9.54 -39.16
N SER A 247 35.90 9.09 -39.63
CA SER A 247 34.77 10.00 -39.87
C SER A 247 33.93 10.17 -38.60
N PRO A 248 33.71 11.42 -38.11
CA PRO A 248 32.90 11.68 -36.91
C PRO A 248 31.50 11.06 -36.98
N GLU A 249 30.88 11.05 -38.16
CA GLU A 249 29.53 10.51 -38.40
C GLU A 249 29.38 9.00 -38.14
N VAL A 250 30.45 8.21 -38.37
CA VAL A 250 30.46 6.76 -38.10
C VAL A 250 30.74 6.50 -36.62
N VAL A 251 31.65 7.28 -36.02
CA VAL A 251 31.99 7.20 -34.59
C VAL A 251 30.77 7.54 -33.73
N GLU A 252 30.04 8.61 -34.06
CA GLU A 252 28.85 9.03 -33.32
C GLU A 252 27.70 8.01 -33.39
N ARG A 253 27.52 7.32 -34.53
CA ARG A 253 26.55 6.20 -34.68
C ARG A 253 26.95 4.96 -33.89
N GLU A 254 28.23 4.59 -33.93
CA GLU A 254 28.78 3.52 -33.10
C GLU A 254 28.60 3.83 -31.62
N ALA A 255 28.91 5.06 -31.22
CA ALA A 255 28.74 5.53 -29.85
C ALA A 255 27.27 5.51 -29.42
N PHE A 256 26.33 5.92 -30.26
CA PHE A 256 24.90 5.82 -29.97
C PHE A 256 24.46 4.37 -29.77
N ALA A 257 24.82 3.46 -30.69
CA ALA A 257 24.44 2.05 -30.60
C ALA A 257 24.98 1.37 -29.33
N ARG A 258 26.22 1.69 -28.95
CA ARG A 258 26.83 1.19 -27.72
C ARG A 258 26.31 1.89 -26.47
N ALA A 259 25.94 3.17 -26.56
CA ALA A 259 25.27 3.87 -25.47
C ALA A 259 23.92 3.24 -25.14
N LEU A 260 23.12 2.83 -26.14
CA LEU A 260 21.88 2.09 -25.93
C LEU A 260 22.08 0.83 -25.08
N ARG A 261 23.16 0.08 -25.32
CA ARG A 261 23.55 -1.10 -24.54
C ARG A 261 24.03 -0.74 -23.14
N ALA A 262 24.95 0.21 -23.04
CA ALA A 262 25.56 0.62 -21.78
C ALA A 262 24.56 1.26 -20.81
N MET A 263 23.44 1.78 -21.31
CA MET A 263 22.31 2.23 -20.48
C MET A 263 21.62 1.08 -19.75
N GLU A 264 21.53 -0.09 -20.39
CA GLU A 264 20.76 -1.23 -19.89
C GLU A 264 21.63 -2.23 -19.11
N SER A 265 22.95 -2.28 -19.37
CA SER A 265 23.90 -3.09 -18.61
C SER A 265 24.28 -2.44 -17.26
N MET A 266 24.37 -3.28 -16.23
CA MET A 266 24.67 -2.90 -14.84
C MET A 266 26.16 -2.72 -14.55
N GLU A 267 27.05 -3.31 -15.35
CA GLU A 267 28.43 -3.64 -14.91
C GLU A 267 29.56 -2.85 -15.59
N ASP A 268 29.28 -1.90 -16.48
CA ASP A 268 30.37 -1.27 -17.25
C ASP A 268 30.43 0.28 -17.20
N PRO A 269 30.70 0.88 -16.01
CA PRO A 269 31.06 2.30 -15.93
C PRO A 269 32.34 2.63 -16.72
N VAL A 270 33.21 1.64 -16.93
CA VAL A 270 34.43 1.78 -17.73
C VAL A 270 34.09 1.93 -19.21
N GLU A 271 33.14 1.16 -19.74
CA GLU A 271 32.64 1.32 -21.10
C GLU A 271 31.92 2.65 -21.31
N ARG A 272 31.12 3.11 -20.33
CA ARG A 272 30.45 4.43 -20.43
C ARG A 272 31.46 5.57 -20.52
N GLU A 273 32.51 5.52 -19.71
CA GLU A 273 33.58 6.52 -19.75
C GLU A 273 34.40 6.41 -21.04
N ALA A 274 34.74 5.20 -21.48
CA ALA A 274 35.42 4.98 -22.76
C ALA A 274 34.59 5.47 -23.96
N LEU A 275 33.25 5.39 -23.91
CA LEU A 275 32.36 5.93 -24.93
C LEU A 275 32.29 7.46 -24.90
N ARG A 276 32.33 8.08 -23.70
CA ARG A 276 32.47 9.54 -23.58
C ARG A 276 33.79 10.02 -24.18
N ASP A 277 34.89 9.36 -23.84
CA ASP A 277 36.22 9.66 -24.38
C ASP A 277 36.27 9.50 -25.91
N LEU A 278 35.58 8.48 -26.45
CA LEU A 278 35.48 8.23 -27.88
C LEU A 278 34.70 9.33 -28.62
N LEU A 279 33.64 9.87 -28.00
CA LEU A 279 32.85 10.97 -28.57
C LEU A 279 33.64 12.29 -28.57
N GLY A 280 34.51 12.51 -27.58
CA GLY A 280 35.24 13.78 -27.40
C GLY A 280 34.31 14.97 -27.16
N ASP A 281 34.87 16.18 -27.03
CA ASP A 281 34.12 17.39 -26.64
C ASP A 281 33.21 17.98 -27.73
N GLU A 282 33.49 17.68 -29.00
CA GLU A 282 32.73 18.17 -30.15
C GLU A 282 31.84 17.07 -30.73
N VAL A 283 30.54 17.13 -30.45
CA VAL A 283 29.51 16.30 -31.10
C VAL A 283 28.78 17.11 -32.17
N LEU A 284 28.78 16.59 -33.40
CA LEU A 284 28.40 17.33 -34.59
C LEU A 284 27.05 16.90 -35.17
N THR A 285 26.59 15.68 -34.89
CA THR A 285 25.34 15.11 -35.45
C THR A 285 24.31 14.77 -34.37
N GLU A 286 23.08 14.48 -34.80
CA GLU A 286 22.00 14.03 -33.91
C GLU A 286 22.37 12.77 -33.11
N TRP A 287 23.22 11.90 -33.66
CA TRP A 287 23.63 10.65 -33.03
C TRP A 287 24.60 10.89 -31.89
N GLY A 288 25.57 11.79 -32.05
CA GLY A 288 26.54 12.13 -31.01
C GLY A 288 25.88 12.85 -29.84
N MET A 289 25.02 13.84 -30.13
CA MET A 289 24.27 14.55 -29.10
C MET A 289 23.34 13.60 -28.34
N ALA A 290 22.63 12.71 -29.05
CA ALA A 290 21.79 11.70 -28.44
C ALA A 290 22.61 10.70 -27.60
N ALA A 291 23.76 10.22 -28.09
CA ALA A 291 24.64 9.30 -27.38
C ALA A 291 25.14 9.91 -26.06
N ARG A 292 25.60 11.17 -26.08
CA ARG A 292 25.98 11.90 -24.85
C ARG A 292 24.81 12.01 -23.87
N SER A 293 23.63 12.36 -24.36
CA SER A 293 22.44 12.46 -23.51
C SER A 293 22.08 11.12 -22.85
N LEU A 294 22.17 10.01 -23.60
CA LEU A 294 21.90 8.66 -23.10
C LEU A 294 22.93 8.23 -22.03
N LEU A 295 24.22 8.46 -22.28
CA LEU A 295 25.30 8.15 -21.34
C LEU A 295 25.19 8.99 -20.06
N ALA A 296 24.94 10.29 -20.20
CA ALA A 296 24.73 11.19 -19.06
C ALA A 296 23.48 10.80 -18.25
N SER A 297 22.40 10.39 -18.91
CA SER A 297 21.20 9.87 -18.24
C SER A 297 21.50 8.59 -17.45
N ALA A 298 22.30 7.67 -17.99
CA ALA A 298 22.71 6.44 -17.30
C ALA A 298 23.68 6.67 -16.14
N SER A 299 24.41 7.79 -16.14
CA SER A 299 25.27 8.24 -15.03
C SER A 299 24.57 9.20 -14.06
N GLU A 300 23.26 9.44 -14.20
CA GLU A 300 22.49 10.41 -13.40
C GLU A 300 23.05 11.85 -13.44
N GLN A 301 23.72 12.22 -14.53
CA GLN A 301 24.26 13.56 -14.78
C GLN A 301 23.19 14.42 -15.49
N TRP A 302 22.19 14.87 -14.72
CA TRP A 302 20.96 15.46 -15.24
C TRP A 302 21.16 16.75 -16.05
N GLU A 303 22.15 17.56 -15.69
CA GLU A 303 22.46 18.81 -16.39
C GLU A 303 22.96 18.53 -17.81
N GLU A 304 24.02 17.73 -17.92
CA GLU A 304 24.60 17.32 -19.21
C GLU A 304 23.57 16.57 -20.06
N ALA A 305 22.82 15.64 -19.45
CA ALA A 305 21.81 14.87 -20.16
C ALA A 305 20.72 15.76 -20.78
N THR A 306 20.30 16.79 -20.02
CA THR A 306 19.29 17.76 -20.48
C THR A 306 19.86 18.70 -21.53
N GLU A 307 21.09 19.19 -21.34
CA GLU A 307 21.77 20.07 -22.29
C GLU A 307 21.83 19.43 -23.68
N TYR A 308 22.37 18.21 -23.78
CA TYR A 308 22.52 17.53 -25.06
C TYR A 308 21.18 17.05 -25.66
N ALA A 309 20.20 16.68 -24.83
CA ALA A 309 18.85 16.38 -25.34
C ALA A 309 18.19 17.62 -25.95
N VAL A 310 18.26 18.77 -25.27
CA VAL A 310 17.69 20.04 -25.76
C VAL A 310 18.45 20.53 -26.98
N LEU A 311 19.78 20.38 -27.00
CA LEU A 311 20.59 20.71 -28.16
C LEU A 311 20.19 19.88 -29.38
N ALA A 312 20.06 18.56 -29.24
CA ALA A 312 19.60 17.67 -30.30
C ALA A 312 18.19 18.01 -30.79
N GLU A 313 17.27 18.38 -29.89
CA GLU A 313 15.90 18.80 -30.25
C GLU A 313 15.87 20.11 -31.05
N ARG A 314 16.74 21.06 -30.70
CA ARG A 314 16.84 22.36 -31.39
C ARG A 314 17.47 22.22 -32.77
N THR A 315 18.53 21.44 -32.90
CA THR A 315 19.29 21.29 -34.14
C THR A 315 18.67 20.28 -35.09
N HIS A 316 18.09 19.20 -34.56
CA HIS A 316 17.57 18.07 -35.32
C HIS A 316 16.19 17.60 -34.79
N PRO A 317 15.15 18.44 -34.90
CA PRO A 317 13.83 18.12 -34.37
C PRO A 317 13.20 16.92 -35.09
N GLY A 318 12.60 16.03 -34.32
CA GLY A 318 11.82 14.91 -34.86
C GLY A 318 12.63 13.79 -35.51
N ARG A 319 13.96 13.77 -35.36
CA ARG A 319 14.83 12.66 -35.76
C ARG A 319 14.78 11.51 -34.74
N LEU A 320 15.00 10.28 -35.20
CA LEU A 320 14.95 9.07 -34.37
C LEU A 320 15.84 9.17 -33.11
N ALA A 321 17.13 9.48 -33.27
CA ALA A 321 18.08 9.53 -32.16
C ALA A 321 17.70 10.61 -31.13
N THR A 322 17.29 11.79 -31.61
CA THR A 322 16.81 12.91 -30.80
C THR A 322 15.56 12.56 -29.99
N LEU A 323 14.54 12.01 -30.65
CA LEU A 323 13.29 11.63 -30.00
C LEU A 323 13.51 10.51 -28.99
N TYR A 324 14.35 9.53 -29.31
CA TYR A 324 14.65 8.44 -28.39
C TYR A 324 15.42 8.94 -27.15
N ALA A 325 16.46 9.76 -27.33
CA ALA A 325 17.20 10.36 -26.22
C ALA A 325 16.30 11.21 -25.32
N ARG A 326 15.38 11.99 -25.91
CA ARG A 326 14.36 12.71 -25.13
C ARG A 326 13.48 11.76 -24.33
N GLY A 327 13.00 10.69 -24.97
CA GLY A 327 12.17 9.69 -24.31
C GLY A 327 12.86 9.07 -23.10
N ARG A 328 14.14 8.67 -23.26
CA ARG A 328 14.96 8.07 -22.21
C ARG A 328 15.27 9.03 -21.07
N LEU A 329 15.60 10.29 -21.38
CA LEU A 329 15.77 11.33 -20.37
C LEU A 329 14.48 11.53 -19.56
N CYS A 330 13.34 11.58 -20.24
CA CYS A 330 12.04 11.70 -19.58
C CYS A 330 11.70 10.46 -18.74
N GLU A 331 11.97 9.25 -19.23
CA GLU A 331 11.81 8.00 -18.47
C GLU A 331 12.68 8.00 -17.20
N ALA A 332 13.97 8.34 -17.32
CA ALA A 332 14.91 8.40 -16.20
C ALA A 332 14.51 9.44 -15.13
N ARG A 333 13.78 10.50 -15.52
CA ARG A 333 13.27 11.54 -14.61
C ARG A 333 11.84 11.27 -14.11
N GLY A 334 11.24 10.12 -14.43
CA GLY A 334 9.86 9.80 -14.05
C GLY A 334 8.80 10.66 -14.76
N GLN A 335 9.13 11.28 -15.90
CA GLN A 335 8.22 12.07 -16.72
C GLN A 335 7.53 11.19 -17.78
N TRP A 336 6.66 10.29 -17.32
CA TRP A 336 6.11 9.20 -18.14
C TRP A 336 5.28 9.66 -19.34
N SER A 337 4.56 10.78 -19.24
CA SER A 337 3.80 11.34 -20.37
C SER A 337 4.72 11.86 -21.47
N CYS A 338 5.81 12.54 -21.10
CA CYS A 338 6.86 12.97 -22.03
C CYS A 338 7.51 11.75 -22.70
N ALA A 339 7.88 10.73 -21.92
CA ALA A 339 8.52 9.52 -22.42
C ALA A 339 7.64 8.80 -23.45
N GLN A 340 6.35 8.58 -23.11
CA GLN A 340 5.39 7.96 -24.02
C GLN A 340 5.26 8.74 -25.34
N GLY A 341 5.08 10.06 -25.27
CA GLY A 341 4.91 10.89 -26.46
C GLY A 341 6.16 10.93 -27.35
N ALA A 342 7.35 10.75 -26.76
CA ALA A 342 8.59 10.60 -27.52
C ALA A 342 8.68 9.23 -28.21
N TYR A 343 8.42 8.13 -27.49
CA TYR A 343 8.48 6.77 -28.04
C TYR A 343 7.41 6.51 -29.10
N GLN A 344 6.19 7.00 -28.91
CA GLN A 344 5.13 6.90 -29.92
C GLN A 344 5.50 7.61 -31.22
N ARG A 345 6.15 8.78 -31.14
CA ARG A 345 6.65 9.47 -32.34
C ARG A 345 7.77 8.70 -33.03
N VAL A 346 8.65 8.04 -32.27
CA VAL A 346 9.68 7.16 -32.84
C VAL A 346 9.04 6.00 -33.57
N LEU A 347 8.11 5.27 -32.92
CA LEU A 347 7.44 4.11 -33.53
C LEU A 347 6.55 4.49 -34.71
N GLY A 348 5.95 5.69 -34.71
CA GLY A 348 5.18 6.19 -35.85
C GLY A 348 6.03 6.55 -37.08
N GLN A 349 7.33 6.76 -36.90
CA GLN A 349 8.28 6.99 -38.02
C GLN A 349 9.05 5.71 -38.38
N HIS A 350 9.34 4.88 -37.39
CA HIS A 350 10.19 3.71 -37.47
C HIS A 350 9.58 2.56 -36.66
N GLU A 351 8.63 1.85 -37.27
CA GLU A 351 7.89 0.74 -36.62
C GLU A 351 8.82 -0.41 -36.19
N ASP A 352 9.90 -0.64 -36.91
CA ASP A 352 10.85 -1.74 -36.64
C ASP A 352 11.84 -1.43 -35.50
N PHE A 353 11.80 -0.22 -34.90
CA PHE A 353 12.79 0.18 -33.90
C PHE A 353 12.53 -0.44 -32.52
N GLU A 354 13.13 -1.61 -32.29
CA GLU A 354 12.93 -2.47 -31.11
C GLU A 354 13.25 -1.77 -29.78
N ALA A 355 14.26 -0.89 -29.73
CA ALA A 355 14.61 -0.18 -28.50
C ALA A 355 13.50 0.77 -28.00
N ALA A 356 12.65 1.29 -28.89
CA ALA A 356 11.46 2.03 -28.49
C ALA A 356 10.32 1.09 -28.06
N ARG A 357 10.24 -0.14 -28.59
CA ARG A 357 9.26 -1.15 -28.17
C ARG A 357 9.54 -1.65 -26.76
N THR A 358 10.79 -1.96 -26.44
CA THR A 358 11.18 -2.34 -25.06
C THR A 358 10.97 -1.19 -24.08
N ALA A 359 11.23 0.06 -24.49
CA ALA A 359 10.92 1.23 -23.68
C ALA A 359 9.41 1.41 -23.44
N MET A 360 8.58 1.16 -24.46
CA MET A 360 7.12 1.14 -24.31
C MET A 360 6.65 -0.01 -23.41
N MET A 361 7.30 -1.16 -23.43
CA MET A 361 7.02 -2.25 -22.48
C MET A 361 7.37 -1.84 -21.04
N ARG A 362 8.53 -1.22 -20.78
CA ARG A 362 8.86 -0.69 -19.44
C ARG A 362 7.83 0.33 -18.94
N LEU A 363 7.40 1.23 -19.83
CA LEU A 363 6.34 2.18 -19.53
C LEU A 363 4.99 1.50 -19.25
N ALA A 364 4.67 0.45 -20.01
CA ALA A 364 3.46 -0.36 -19.79
C ALA A 364 3.50 -1.09 -18.44
N ALA A 365 4.63 -1.66 -18.05
CA ALA A 365 4.83 -2.26 -16.73
C ALA A 365 4.67 -1.24 -15.60
N HIS A 366 5.24 -0.04 -15.77
CA HIS A 366 5.06 1.05 -14.81
C HIS A 366 3.61 1.46 -14.65
N ARG A 367 2.87 1.60 -15.76
CA ARG A 367 1.44 1.98 -15.75
C ARG A 367 0.48 0.84 -15.38
N TYR A 368 1.00 -0.36 -15.15
CA TYR A 368 0.23 -1.58 -14.98
C TYR A 368 -0.75 -1.84 -16.15
N ASP A 369 -0.26 -1.63 -17.37
CA ASP A 369 -1.01 -1.80 -18.61
C ASP A 369 -0.61 -3.10 -19.33
N ARG A 370 -1.30 -4.19 -18.99
CA ARG A 370 -1.02 -5.51 -19.55
C ARG A 370 -1.29 -5.60 -21.06
N GLU A 371 -2.31 -4.90 -21.55
CA GLU A 371 -2.65 -4.92 -22.98
C GLU A 371 -1.56 -4.24 -23.82
N LEU A 372 -1.10 -3.08 -23.36
CA LEU A 372 0.00 -2.35 -23.99
C LEU A 372 1.31 -3.15 -23.93
N TRP A 373 1.56 -3.83 -22.81
CA TRP A 373 2.69 -4.75 -22.66
C TRP A 373 2.64 -5.89 -23.68
N GLU A 374 1.50 -6.59 -23.78
CA GLU A 374 1.34 -7.74 -24.67
C GLU A 374 1.39 -7.33 -26.16
N HIS A 375 0.85 -6.17 -26.51
CA HIS A 375 0.93 -5.60 -27.85
C HIS A 375 2.38 -5.38 -28.30
N HIS A 376 3.18 -4.67 -27.50
CA HIS A 376 4.58 -4.41 -27.86
C HIS A 376 5.45 -5.67 -27.79
N ARG A 377 5.16 -6.59 -26.86
CA ARG A 377 5.87 -7.88 -26.75
C ARG A 377 5.68 -8.75 -27.99
N ALA A 378 4.46 -8.78 -28.56
CA ALA A 378 4.15 -9.60 -29.73
C ALA A 378 4.84 -9.13 -31.02
N GLU A 379 5.25 -7.86 -31.07
CA GLU A 379 5.91 -7.23 -32.21
C GLU A 379 7.45 -7.22 -32.11
N LEU A 380 8.02 -7.77 -31.03
CA LEU A 380 9.47 -7.98 -30.93
C LEU A 380 9.90 -9.18 -31.79
N SER A 381 11.06 -9.06 -32.46
CA SER A 381 11.58 -10.11 -33.34
C SER A 381 12.81 -10.79 -32.74
N GLY A 382 12.94 -12.12 -32.88
CA GLY A 382 14.10 -12.86 -32.34
C GLY A 382 14.04 -13.18 -30.84
N GLU A 383 15.18 -13.61 -30.28
CA GLU A 383 15.32 -13.90 -28.84
C GLU A 383 15.58 -12.60 -28.05
N HIS A 384 14.69 -12.28 -27.11
CA HIS A 384 14.79 -11.10 -26.23
C HIS A 384 14.49 -11.50 -24.79
N CYS A 385 15.12 -10.85 -23.80
CA CYS A 385 14.72 -11.07 -22.39
C CYS A 385 13.27 -10.63 -22.16
N TYR A 386 12.79 -9.58 -22.84
CA TYR A 386 11.41 -9.10 -22.74
C TYR A 386 10.35 -10.10 -23.20
N THR A 387 10.68 -11.05 -24.09
CA THR A 387 9.70 -12.04 -24.57
C THR A 387 9.52 -13.19 -23.59
N THR A 388 10.50 -13.47 -22.73
CA THR A 388 10.43 -14.51 -21.68
C THR A 388 9.89 -13.99 -20.35
N LEU A 389 9.85 -12.66 -20.15
CA LEU A 389 9.32 -12.05 -18.92
C LEU A 389 7.86 -12.42 -18.66
N ARG A 390 7.61 -12.85 -17.42
CA ARG A 390 6.27 -13.13 -16.89
C ARG A 390 5.68 -11.86 -16.29
N TRP A 391 4.38 -11.65 -16.51
CA TRP A 391 3.67 -10.51 -15.92
C TRP A 391 3.63 -10.62 -14.39
N VAL A 392 4.00 -9.56 -13.69
CA VAL A 392 3.99 -9.50 -12.23
C VAL A 392 2.62 -9.03 -11.76
N ASP A 393 1.86 -9.91 -11.11
CA ASP A 393 0.56 -9.58 -10.51
C ASP A 393 0.59 -9.78 -8.98
N PRO A 394 0.90 -8.73 -8.20
CA PRO A 394 0.96 -8.83 -6.73
C PRO A 394 -0.43 -8.91 -6.08
N PHE A 395 -1.52 -8.80 -6.86
CA PHE A 395 -2.89 -8.75 -6.34
C PHE A 395 -3.63 -10.09 -6.42
N GLY A 396 -3.04 -11.10 -7.07
CA GLY A 396 -3.64 -12.43 -7.24
C GLY A 396 -3.85 -13.16 -5.90
N GLU A 397 -4.99 -13.84 -5.75
CA GLU A 397 -5.23 -14.73 -4.62
C GLU A 397 -4.36 -16.00 -4.74
N VAL A 398 -3.91 -16.53 -3.60
CA VAL A 398 -3.28 -17.87 -3.51
C VAL A 398 -4.29 -18.87 -4.07
N ALA A 399 -4.06 -19.36 -5.29
CA ALA A 399 -4.86 -20.44 -5.84
C ALA A 399 -4.74 -21.63 -4.88
N GLU A 400 -5.88 -22.14 -4.36
CA GLU A 400 -5.89 -23.43 -3.69
C GLU A 400 -5.21 -24.43 -4.63
N ALA A 401 -4.08 -24.99 -4.16
CA ALA A 401 -3.26 -25.90 -4.95
C ALA A 401 -4.18 -26.96 -5.58
N PRO A 402 -4.20 -27.13 -6.91
CA PRO A 402 -4.98 -28.19 -7.52
C PRO A 402 -4.43 -29.51 -6.99
N SER A 403 -5.25 -30.21 -6.20
CA SER A 403 -4.94 -31.54 -5.72
C SER A 403 -4.81 -32.47 -6.93
N GLY A 404 -3.58 -32.84 -7.27
CA GLY A 404 -3.30 -33.85 -8.30
C GLY A 404 -3.28 -33.29 -9.72
N GLY A 405 -2.23 -32.53 -10.04
CA GLY A 405 -1.64 -32.51 -11.37
C GLY A 405 -0.15 -32.59 -11.17
N ASP A 406 0.51 -33.60 -11.75
CA ASP A 406 1.95 -33.77 -11.68
C ASP A 406 2.63 -32.42 -11.89
N ALA A 407 3.37 -31.97 -10.87
CA ALA A 407 4.41 -30.99 -11.05
C ALA A 407 5.46 -31.66 -11.95
N SER A 408 5.22 -31.64 -13.26
CA SER A 408 6.32 -31.73 -14.21
C SER A 408 7.20 -30.57 -13.83
N ALA A 409 8.32 -30.88 -13.18
CA ALA A 409 9.43 -29.98 -13.01
C ALA A 409 9.70 -29.39 -14.40
N GLY A 410 9.16 -28.20 -14.64
CA GLY A 410 9.52 -27.39 -15.77
C GLY A 410 11.02 -27.27 -15.64
N GLU A 411 11.71 -27.85 -16.61
CA GLU A 411 13.14 -27.70 -16.80
C GLU A 411 13.51 -26.28 -16.40
N LYS A 412 14.39 -26.12 -15.40
CA LYS A 412 15.08 -24.85 -15.19
C LYS A 412 15.87 -24.60 -16.45
N VAL A 413 15.22 -23.99 -17.44
CA VAL A 413 15.90 -23.37 -18.57
C VAL A 413 16.73 -22.28 -17.91
N GLU A 414 18.04 -22.51 -17.78
CA GLU A 414 18.97 -21.44 -17.50
C GLU A 414 18.72 -20.39 -18.58
N ALA A 415 18.08 -19.28 -18.18
CA ALA A 415 17.83 -18.18 -19.08
C ALA A 415 19.19 -17.71 -19.62
N PRO A 416 19.34 -17.50 -20.94
CA PRO A 416 20.56 -16.95 -21.50
C PRO A 416 20.91 -15.67 -20.75
N GLY A 417 22.16 -15.54 -20.30
CA GLY A 417 22.61 -14.56 -19.32
C GLY A 417 21.97 -13.18 -19.49
N ILE A 418 20.89 -12.93 -18.73
CA ILE A 418 20.12 -11.69 -18.78
C ILE A 418 21.00 -10.61 -18.16
N ASP A 419 21.58 -9.69 -18.93
CA ASP A 419 22.42 -8.61 -18.37
C ASP A 419 21.70 -7.25 -18.24
N GLU A 420 20.40 -7.21 -18.55
CA GLU A 420 19.62 -5.98 -18.49
C GLU A 420 19.01 -5.71 -17.10
N ARG A 421 19.21 -4.48 -16.62
CA ARG A 421 18.73 -3.98 -15.32
C ARG A 421 17.24 -4.20 -15.09
N PHE A 422 16.40 -3.82 -16.07
CA PHE A 422 14.94 -3.95 -15.95
C PHE A 422 14.48 -5.41 -15.99
N CYS A 423 14.98 -6.23 -16.94
CA CYS A 423 14.62 -7.64 -17.05
C CYS A 423 14.93 -8.40 -15.74
N ARG A 424 16.13 -8.22 -15.16
CA ARG A 424 16.48 -8.82 -13.85
C ARG A 424 15.56 -8.35 -12.73
N ALA A 425 15.24 -7.07 -12.67
CA ALA A 425 14.35 -6.52 -11.65
C ALA A 425 12.95 -7.13 -11.74
N PHE A 426 12.39 -7.15 -12.94
CA PHE A 426 11.03 -7.63 -13.20
C PHE A 426 10.91 -9.14 -12.96
N GLU A 427 11.92 -9.92 -13.34
CA GLU A 427 11.96 -11.37 -13.10
C GLU A 427 12.14 -11.72 -11.61
N ALA A 428 12.97 -10.96 -10.88
CA ALA A 428 13.09 -11.12 -9.43
C ALA A 428 11.74 -10.87 -8.73
N LEU A 429 11.02 -9.82 -9.13
CA LEU A 429 9.68 -9.52 -8.61
C LEU A 429 8.67 -10.60 -8.99
N ALA A 430 8.66 -11.08 -10.23
CA ALA A 430 7.78 -12.17 -10.66
C ALA A 430 8.01 -13.43 -9.82
N THR A 431 9.27 -13.77 -9.59
CA THR A 431 9.65 -14.94 -8.79
C THR A 431 9.26 -14.78 -7.31
N ALA A 432 9.45 -13.59 -6.74
CA ALA A 432 9.03 -13.29 -5.37
C ALA A 432 7.51 -13.40 -5.20
N VAL A 433 6.73 -12.85 -6.14
CA VAL A 433 5.27 -12.92 -6.13
C VAL A 433 4.78 -14.36 -6.27
N GLU A 434 5.36 -15.15 -7.18
CA GLU A 434 4.99 -16.55 -7.35
C GLU A 434 5.30 -17.40 -6.11
N ALA A 435 6.47 -17.20 -5.50
CA ALA A 435 6.83 -17.88 -4.25
C ALA A 435 5.81 -17.57 -3.14
N ARG A 436 5.38 -16.30 -3.04
CA ARG A 436 4.34 -15.86 -2.11
C ARG A 436 2.98 -16.49 -2.42
N GLN A 437 2.59 -16.55 -3.69
CA GLN A 437 1.33 -17.15 -4.15
C GLN A 437 1.30 -18.68 -3.94
N GLN A 438 2.46 -19.33 -3.90
CA GLN A 438 2.60 -20.75 -3.54
C GLN A 438 2.55 -21.01 -2.02
N GLY A 439 2.30 -19.97 -1.21
CA GLY A 439 2.21 -20.04 0.25
C GLY A 439 3.54 -19.87 0.98
N GLY A 440 4.62 -19.50 0.29
CA GLY A 440 5.90 -19.14 0.89
C GLY A 440 5.91 -17.73 1.51
N ALA A 441 6.97 -17.40 2.24
CA ALA A 441 7.26 -16.04 2.68
C ALA A 441 7.89 -15.21 1.54
N TRP A 442 7.85 -13.88 1.65
CA TRP A 442 8.58 -13.01 0.73
C TRP A 442 10.10 -13.26 0.85
N GLU A 443 10.77 -13.47 -0.28
CA GLU A 443 12.23 -13.59 -0.30
C GLU A 443 12.85 -12.19 -0.35
N ALA A 444 13.37 -11.70 0.77
CA ALA A 444 13.90 -10.35 0.91
C ALA A 444 14.95 -10.01 -0.16
N SER A 445 15.84 -10.96 -0.48
CA SER A 445 16.87 -10.79 -1.52
C SER A 445 16.28 -10.46 -2.89
N LEU A 446 15.16 -11.09 -3.27
CA LEU A 446 14.48 -10.88 -4.55
C LEU A 446 13.71 -9.56 -4.57
N VAL A 447 13.05 -9.21 -3.46
CA VAL A 447 12.32 -7.94 -3.32
C VAL A 447 13.30 -6.77 -3.36
N GLU A 448 14.38 -6.81 -2.57
CA GLU A 448 15.46 -5.81 -2.58
C GLU A 448 16.11 -5.73 -3.96
N ALA A 449 16.36 -6.87 -4.61
CA ALA A 449 16.91 -6.91 -5.96
C ALA A 449 16.01 -6.23 -7.00
N GLY A 450 14.69 -6.42 -6.89
CA GLY A 450 13.69 -5.81 -7.76
C GLY A 450 13.56 -4.30 -7.54
N VAL A 451 13.33 -3.89 -6.30
CA VAL A 451 13.13 -2.49 -5.90
C VAL A 451 14.40 -1.67 -6.10
N GLY A 452 15.56 -2.18 -5.69
CA GLY A 452 16.84 -1.48 -5.84
C GLY A 452 17.21 -1.23 -7.31
N ARG A 453 16.84 -2.15 -8.21
CA ARG A 453 17.08 -1.99 -9.65
C ARG A 453 16.03 -1.12 -10.33
N ALA A 454 14.76 -1.17 -9.91
CA ALA A 454 13.68 -0.39 -10.52
C ALA A 454 12.84 0.35 -9.46
N PRO A 455 13.40 1.35 -8.77
CA PRO A 455 12.73 1.99 -7.63
C PRO A 455 11.49 2.78 -8.04
N ALA A 456 11.43 3.29 -9.28
CA ALA A 456 10.27 4.02 -9.78
C ALA A 456 9.11 3.11 -10.22
N LEU A 457 9.31 1.79 -10.31
CA LEU A 457 8.30 0.86 -10.82
C LEU A 457 7.17 0.67 -9.80
N ALA A 458 5.96 1.09 -10.14
CA ALA A 458 4.82 1.05 -9.21
C ALA A 458 4.52 -0.37 -8.67
N VAL A 459 4.68 -1.41 -9.49
CA VAL A 459 4.51 -2.81 -9.04
C VAL A 459 5.60 -3.23 -8.05
N ALA A 460 6.85 -2.79 -8.24
CA ALA A 460 7.94 -3.06 -7.30
C ALA A 460 7.64 -2.43 -5.93
N GLN A 461 7.13 -1.20 -5.94
CA GLN A 461 6.69 -0.49 -4.75
C GLN A 461 5.56 -1.24 -4.02
N VAL A 462 4.55 -1.77 -4.73
CA VAL A 462 3.50 -2.59 -4.10
C VAL A 462 4.05 -3.86 -3.47
N VAL A 463 4.93 -4.58 -4.18
CA VAL A 463 5.57 -5.81 -3.66
C VAL A 463 6.41 -5.51 -2.42
N ALA A 464 7.20 -4.43 -2.45
CA ALA A 464 7.97 -3.97 -1.30
C ALA A 464 7.08 -3.62 -0.12
N GLY A 465 5.98 -2.91 -0.36
CA GLY A 465 5.03 -2.53 0.68
C GLY A 465 4.37 -3.74 1.35
N LEU A 466 4.00 -4.75 0.58
CA LEU A 466 3.44 -6.01 1.10
C LEU A 466 4.49 -6.79 1.90
N ALA A 467 5.71 -6.90 1.39
CA ALA A 467 6.81 -7.56 2.09
C ALA A 467 7.15 -6.86 3.42
N SER A 468 7.30 -5.53 3.40
CA SER A 468 7.57 -4.73 4.60
C SER A 468 6.46 -4.86 5.66
N ALA A 469 5.19 -4.95 5.25
CA ALA A 469 4.10 -5.17 6.19
C ALA A 469 4.20 -6.55 6.87
N GLU A 470 4.56 -7.61 6.13
CA GLU A 470 4.79 -8.95 6.68
C GLU A 470 6.06 -9.04 7.54
N ASP A 471 7.05 -8.18 7.27
CA ASP A 471 8.28 -8.03 8.04
C ASP A 471 8.13 -7.10 9.26
N TYR A 472 6.91 -6.68 9.61
CA TYR A 472 6.61 -5.81 10.75
C TYR A 472 7.21 -4.39 10.65
N ASP A 473 7.41 -3.88 9.43
CA ASP A 473 7.80 -2.49 9.16
C ASP A 473 6.65 -1.69 8.50
N PRO A 474 5.70 -1.17 9.29
CA PRO A 474 4.53 -0.47 8.79
C PRO A 474 4.84 0.91 8.19
N GLU A 475 5.97 1.53 8.58
CA GLU A 475 6.35 2.84 8.05
C GLU A 475 6.96 2.72 6.66
N ALA A 476 7.86 1.77 6.46
CA ALA A 476 8.36 1.44 5.13
C ALA A 476 7.20 0.97 4.23
N ALA A 477 6.30 0.12 4.73
CA ALA A 477 5.13 -0.32 3.98
C ALA A 477 4.26 0.86 3.50
N ARG A 478 3.96 1.82 4.38
CA ARG A 478 3.24 3.05 4.02
C ARG A 478 3.97 3.81 2.91
N ASP A 479 5.28 4.00 3.04
CA ASP A 479 6.06 4.79 2.08
C ASP A 479 6.11 4.15 0.71
N TYR A 480 6.27 2.83 0.66
CA TYR A 480 6.20 2.07 -0.58
C TYR A 480 4.81 2.16 -1.23
N PHE A 481 3.72 1.98 -0.47
CA PHE A 481 2.37 2.15 -1.04
C PHE A 481 2.09 3.58 -1.49
N ALA A 482 2.58 4.59 -0.76
CA ALA A 482 2.47 5.98 -1.17
C ALA A 482 3.27 6.24 -2.47
N GLY A 483 4.48 5.67 -2.58
CA GLY A 483 5.30 5.69 -3.79
C GLY A 483 4.60 5.05 -4.98
N ALA A 484 3.93 3.90 -4.77
CA ALA A 484 3.12 3.24 -5.79
C ALA A 484 1.93 4.08 -6.28
N LEU A 485 1.44 5.02 -5.46
CA LEU A 485 0.31 5.90 -5.77
C LEU A 485 0.74 7.30 -6.23
N ALA A 486 2.04 7.57 -6.34
CA ALA A 486 2.55 8.91 -6.60
C ALA A 486 2.32 9.41 -8.03
N ASP A 487 2.26 8.51 -9.02
CA ASP A 487 2.20 8.87 -10.45
C ASP A 487 0.77 8.97 -11.00
N PRO A 488 0.28 10.16 -11.38
CA PRO A 488 -1.06 10.35 -11.98
C PRO A 488 -1.29 9.57 -13.29
N GLY A 489 -0.23 9.08 -13.94
CA GLY A 489 -0.31 8.31 -15.19
C GLY A 489 -0.71 6.83 -15.05
N LEU A 490 -0.89 6.32 -13.83
CA LEU A 490 -1.28 4.92 -13.58
C LEU A 490 -2.74 4.64 -13.99
N ARG A 491 -3.05 3.39 -14.38
CA ARG A 491 -4.44 2.99 -14.69
C ARG A 491 -5.34 3.13 -13.44
N PRO A 492 -6.58 3.65 -13.56
CA PRO A 492 -7.50 3.77 -12.43
C PRO A 492 -7.77 2.46 -11.67
N ALA A 493 -7.78 1.32 -12.37
CA ALA A 493 -7.95 0.01 -11.74
C ALA A 493 -6.78 -0.33 -10.79
N PHE A 494 -5.54 0.02 -11.18
CA PHE A 494 -4.35 -0.20 -10.35
C PHE A 494 -4.41 0.64 -9.08
N TYR A 495 -4.78 1.93 -9.20
CA TYR A 495 -5.05 2.78 -8.04
C TYR A 495 -5.99 2.09 -7.04
N ARG A 496 -7.12 1.57 -7.52
CA ARG A 496 -8.09 0.91 -6.65
C ARG A 496 -7.55 -0.36 -6.02
N GLN A 497 -6.77 -1.16 -6.75
CA GLN A 497 -6.14 -2.36 -6.19
C GLN A 497 -5.17 -2.00 -5.05
N VAL A 498 -4.32 -0.99 -5.24
CA VAL A 498 -3.40 -0.52 -4.19
C VAL A 498 -4.15 0.07 -3.00
N GLN A 499 -5.23 0.83 -3.24
CA GLN A 499 -6.12 1.38 -2.20
C GLN A 499 -6.97 0.30 -1.49
N ILE A 500 -6.89 -0.96 -1.91
CA ILE A 500 -7.44 -2.13 -1.20
C ILE A 500 -6.31 -2.80 -0.42
N VAL A 501 -5.28 -3.29 -1.11
CA VAL A 501 -4.27 -4.17 -0.49
C VAL A 501 -3.36 -3.43 0.48
N GLY A 502 -2.99 -2.17 0.19
CA GLY A 502 -2.12 -1.38 1.05
C GLY A 502 -2.75 -1.09 2.42
N PRO A 503 -3.98 -0.51 2.44
CA PRO A 503 -4.70 -0.32 3.69
C PRO A 503 -4.99 -1.62 4.45
N GLU A 504 -5.34 -2.70 3.76
CA GLU A 504 -5.57 -4.00 4.42
C GLU A 504 -4.29 -4.58 5.03
N ALA A 505 -3.14 -4.45 4.37
CA ALA A 505 -1.85 -4.88 4.92
C ALA A 505 -1.45 -4.07 6.15
N LEU A 506 -1.65 -2.74 6.13
CA LEU A 506 -1.38 -1.87 7.27
C LEU A 506 -2.33 -2.11 8.44
N VAL A 507 -3.60 -2.46 8.16
CA VAL A 507 -4.53 -2.95 9.19
C VAL A 507 -4.04 -4.28 9.75
N ALA A 508 -3.57 -5.20 8.91
CA ALA A 508 -3.12 -6.54 9.32
C ALA A 508 -1.89 -6.50 10.24
N VAL A 509 -1.00 -5.52 10.08
CA VAL A 509 0.13 -5.25 11.00
C VAL A 509 -0.27 -4.32 12.16
N GLY A 510 -1.57 -4.02 12.34
CA GLY A 510 -2.06 -3.25 13.49
C GLY A 510 -1.81 -1.74 13.44
N ARG A 511 -1.48 -1.16 12.27
CA ARG A 511 -1.24 0.28 12.07
C ARG A 511 -2.26 0.93 11.12
N PRO A 512 -3.57 0.90 11.45
CA PRO A 512 -4.60 1.54 10.64
C PRO A 512 -4.44 3.06 10.56
N ASP A 513 -3.71 3.67 11.49
CA ASP A 513 -3.41 5.10 11.48
C ASP A 513 -2.56 5.53 10.28
N LEU A 514 -1.70 4.64 9.75
CA LEU A 514 -0.91 4.89 8.55
C LEU A 514 -1.70 4.61 7.26
N ALA A 515 -2.76 3.80 7.35
CA ALA A 515 -3.52 3.34 6.21
C ALA A 515 -4.47 4.41 5.62
N LEU A 516 -4.99 5.32 6.45
CA LEU A 516 -6.07 6.23 6.05
C LEU A 516 -5.75 7.07 4.81
N ALA A 517 -4.52 7.60 4.71
CA ALA A 517 -4.11 8.41 3.57
C ALA A 517 -4.10 7.61 2.25
N LEU A 518 -3.89 6.31 2.33
CA LEU A 518 -3.85 5.36 1.20
C LEU A 518 -5.23 4.82 0.82
N THR A 519 -6.28 5.14 1.57
CA THR A 519 -7.65 4.72 1.22
C THR A 519 -8.27 5.60 0.14
N VAL A 520 -9.36 5.13 -0.45
CA VAL A 520 -10.18 5.92 -1.37
C VAL A 520 -10.75 7.16 -0.67
N ALA A 521 -10.80 8.30 -1.39
CA ALA A 521 -11.43 9.51 -0.90
C ALA A 521 -12.95 9.38 -0.88
N VAL A 522 -13.58 9.84 0.20
CA VAL A 522 -15.03 9.96 0.33
C VAL A 522 -15.33 11.39 0.76
N GLU A 523 -16.17 12.10 0.00
CA GLU A 523 -16.62 13.44 0.39
C GLU A 523 -17.33 13.35 1.74
N GLU A 524 -16.72 13.97 2.77
CA GLU A 524 -17.28 13.99 4.11
C GLU A 524 -18.41 15.03 4.17
N SER A 525 -19.57 14.64 4.69
CA SER A 525 -20.65 15.58 4.94
C SER A 525 -20.27 16.50 6.09
N ALA A 526 -20.36 17.82 5.89
CA ALA A 526 -20.13 18.81 6.96
C ALA A 526 -21.01 18.58 8.20
N ALA A 527 -22.14 17.87 8.06
CA ALA A 527 -23.02 17.48 9.16
C ALA A 527 -22.43 16.43 10.12
N LEU A 528 -21.44 15.63 9.70
CA LEU A 528 -20.76 14.64 10.56
C LEU A 528 -19.91 15.30 11.66
N LEU A 529 -19.53 16.57 11.47
CA LEU A 529 -18.67 17.33 12.38
C LEU A 529 -19.44 18.12 13.45
N THR A 530 -20.75 18.31 13.27
CA THR A 530 -21.53 19.28 14.06
C THR A 530 -22.34 18.68 15.23
N ASP A 531 -22.46 17.36 15.36
CA ASP A 531 -23.47 16.72 16.23
C ASP A 531 -22.92 15.85 17.38
N THR A 532 -21.64 15.96 17.74
CA THR A 532 -21.08 15.20 18.88
C THR A 532 -20.73 16.10 20.05
N GLU A 533 -21.39 15.93 21.20
CA GLU A 533 -20.98 16.54 22.49
C GLU A 533 -19.70 15.91 23.08
N ASP A 534 -19.18 14.84 22.45
CA ASP A 534 -17.99 14.10 22.85
C ASP A 534 -16.70 14.73 22.29
N THR A 535 -15.91 15.34 23.18
CA THR A 535 -14.63 15.99 22.86
C THR A 535 -13.60 15.05 22.22
N ASP A 536 -13.62 13.77 22.56
CA ASP A 536 -12.68 12.79 22.01
C ASP A 536 -13.08 12.41 20.58
N ALA A 537 -14.38 12.30 20.32
CA ALA A 537 -14.91 12.09 18.96
C ALA A 537 -14.56 13.27 18.04
N GLN A 538 -14.69 14.51 18.53
CA GLN A 538 -14.30 15.72 17.80
C GLN A 538 -12.79 15.75 17.50
N THR A 539 -11.96 15.41 18.48
CA THR A 539 -10.49 15.37 18.30
C THR A 539 -10.09 14.32 17.26
N ARG A 540 -10.72 13.14 17.28
CA ARG A 540 -10.53 12.09 16.26
C ARG A 540 -10.97 12.57 14.87
N ALA A 541 -12.13 13.21 14.75
CA ALA A 541 -12.63 13.75 13.49
C ALA A 541 -11.67 14.82 12.93
N ALA A 542 -11.17 15.73 13.76
CA ALA A 542 -10.17 16.73 13.35
C ALA A 542 -8.84 16.11 12.91
N ALA A 543 -8.42 15.00 13.52
CA ALA A 543 -7.23 14.26 13.09
C ALA A 543 -7.44 13.58 11.72
N ILE A 544 -8.63 13.03 11.48
CA ILE A 544 -9.03 12.43 10.19
C ILE A 544 -9.07 13.52 9.11
N ALA A 545 -9.77 14.63 9.36
CA ALA A 545 -9.87 15.74 8.43
C ALA A 545 -8.49 16.31 8.03
N ARG A 546 -7.56 16.45 8.98
CA ARG A 546 -6.18 16.88 8.68
C ARG A 546 -5.43 15.89 7.78
N ARG A 547 -5.62 14.59 7.99
CA ARG A 547 -5.00 13.53 7.16
C ARG A 547 -5.62 13.47 5.77
N GLU A 548 -6.93 13.65 5.67
CA GLU A 548 -7.66 13.74 4.41
C GLU A 548 -7.24 14.98 3.61
N ALA A 549 -7.07 16.14 4.27
CA ALA A 549 -6.60 17.37 3.64
C ALA A 549 -5.15 17.28 3.12
N ALA A 550 -4.33 16.39 3.69
CA ALA A 550 -2.96 16.13 3.23
C ALA A 550 -2.90 15.18 2.01
N ARG A 551 -4.03 14.64 1.53
CA ARG A 551 -4.05 13.72 0.40
C ARG A 551 -3.67 14.44 -0.91
N PRO A 552 -2.79 13.85 -1.75
CA PRO A 552 -2.49 14.39 -3.08
C PRO A 552 -3.75 14.58 -3.93
N ALA A 553 -3.83 15.70 -4.65
CA ALA A 553 -5.03 16.10 -5.41
C ALA A 553 -5.52 15.05 -6.42
N HIS A 554 -4.61 14.31 -7.07
CA HIS A 554 -4.97 13.27 -8.04
C HIS A 554 -5.60 12.03 -7.40
N LEU A 555 -5.45 11.85 -6.08
CA LEU A 555 -6.11 10.77 -5.31
C LEU A 555 -7.47 11.19 -4.73
N ILE A 556 -7.85 12.46 -4.86
CA ILE A 556 -9.13 13.01 -4.37
C ILE A 556 -10.24 12.77 -5.39
N SER A 557 -9.94 12.89 -6.69
CA SER A 557 -10.93 12.72 -7.75
C SER A 557 -11.36 11.24 -7.87
N PRO A 558 -12.65 10.90 -7.75
CA PRO A 558 -13.11 9.54 -7.95
C PRO A 558 -12.99 9.18 -9.44
N PRO A 559 -12.19 8.17 -9.85
CA PRO A 559 -12.26 7.65 -11.20
C PRO A 559 -13.69 7.21 -11.51
N GLU A 560 -14.23 7.76 -12.59
CA GLU A 560 -15.56 7.50 -13.10
C GLU A 560 -15.78 5.99 -13.33
N ARG A 561 -16.42 5.32 -12.35
CA ARG A 561 -17.40 4.21 -12.47
C ARG A 561 -17.55 3.48 -11.14
N ARG A 562 -18.78 3.34 -10.65
CA ARG A 562 -19.14 2.43 -9.55
C ARG A 562 -18.96 0.98 -10.03
N GLY A 563 -17.83 0.37 -9.71
CA GLY A 563 -17.51 -1.03 -10.02
C GLY A 563 -17.12 -1.83 -8.77
N GLU A 564 -16.82 -3.13 -8.95
CA GLU A 564 -16.42 -4.02 -7.85
C GLU A 564 -15.18 -3.52 -7.08
N LEU A 565 -14.16 -3.01 -7.78
CA LEU A 565 -12.96 -2.48 -7.15
C LEU A 565 -13.24 -1.24 -6.28
N GLU A 566 -14.15 -0.37 -6.72
CA GLU A 566 -14.61 0.78 -5.92
C GLU A 566 -15.26 0.31 -4.62
N ALA A 567 -16.14 -0.69 -4.72
CA ALA A 567 -16.84 -1.21 -3.57
C ALA A 567 -15.88 -1.87 -2.56
N ARG A 568 -14.89 -2.63 -3.05
CA ARG A 568 -13.83 -3.21 -2.21
C ARG A 568 -12.96 -2.14 -1.55
N ALA A 569 -12.61 -1.07 -2.26
CA ALA A 569 -11.83 0.03 -1.69
C ALA A 569 -12.59 0.78 -0.59
N LEU A 570 -13.90 0.98 -0.77
CA LEU A 570 -14.78 1.55 0.27
C LEU A 570 -14.89 0.64 1.50
N LEU A 571 -14.97 -0.68 1.32
CA LEU A 571 -14.92 -1.64 2.44
C LEU A 571 -13.58 -1.58 3.18
N ALA A 572 -12.45 -1.51 2.45
CA ALA A 572 -11.12 -1.37 3.05
C ALA A 572 -11.02 -0.06 3.86
N ARG A 573 -11.51 1.06 3.32
CA ARG A 573 -11.62 2.34 4.05
C ARG A 573 -12.45 2.20 5.32
N ALA A 574 -13.65 1.62 5.22
CA ALA A 574 -14.53 1.45 6.36
C ALA A 574 -13.88 0.61 7.47
N ARG A 575 -13.08 -0.39 7.11
CA ARG A 575 -12.32 -1.20 8.07
C ARG A 575 -11.22 -0.40 8.76
N VAL A 576 -10.43 0.38 8.02
CA VAL A 576 -9.42 1.28 8.60
C VAL A 576 -10.07 2.20 9.63
N LEU A 577 -11.18 2.84 9.26
CA LEU A 577 -11.92 3.75 10.14
C LEU A 577 -12.52 3.01 11.35
N ARG A 578 -13.01 1.78 11.16
CA ARG A 578 -13.50 0.91 12.26
C ARG A 578 -12.39 0.62 13.27
N GLU A 579 -11.21 0.23 12.81
CA GLU A 579 -10.05 -0.06 13.67
C GLU A 579 -9.48 1.20 14.34
N MET A 580 -9.70 2.38 13.76
CA MET A 580 -9.40 3.68 14.38
C MET A 580 -10.52 4.20 15.30
N GLY A 581 -11.61 3.45 15.50
CA GLY A 581 -12.75 3.87 16.33
C GLY A 581 -13.62 4.99 15.73
N ALA A 582 -13.36 5.39 14.48
CA ALA A 582 -14.05 6.47 13.78
C ALA A 582 -15.40 5.99 13.19
N THR A 583 -16.30 5.54 14.05
CA THR A 583 -17.46 4.75 13.62
C THR A 583 -18.44 5.51 12.72
N GLU A 584 -18.63 6.83 12.90
CA GLU A 584 -19.51 7.61 12.01
C GLU A 584 -18.92 7.78 10.60
N HIS A 585 -17.60 7.96 10.50
CA HIS A 585 -16.92 8.05 9.20
C HIS A 585 -16.96 6.68 8.48
N ALA A 586 -16.82 5.58 9.24
CA ALA A 586 -16.96 4.23 8.71
C ALA A 586 -18.38 3.95 8.21
N VAL A 587 -19.41 4.40 8.94
CA VAL A 587 -20.82 4.30 8.50
C VAL A 587 -21.01 5.05 7.20
N HIS A 588 -20.57 6.31 7.11
CA HIS A 588 -20.70 7.14 5.91
C HIS A 588 -20.04 6.50 4.67
N ALA A 589 -18.84 5.93 4.83
CA ALA A 589 -18.17 5.19 3.75
C ALA A 589 -18.97 3.97 3.27
N LEU A 590 -19.69 3.29 4.17
CA LEU A 590 -20.50 2.11 3.85
C LEU A 590 -21.87 2.45 3.28
N GLU A 591 -22.43 3.62 3.60
CA GLU A 591 -23.71 4.08 3.05
C GLU A 591 -23.66 4.23 1.53
N ALA A 592 -22.50 4.64 0.99
CA ALA A 592 -22.26 4.69 -0.46
C ALA A 592 -22.47 3.34 -1.16
N LEU A 593 -22.37 2.22 -0.44
CA LEU A 593 -22.53 0.86 -0.97
C LEU A 593 -23.95 0.31 -0.84
N LEU A 594 -24.81 0.89 0.00
CA LEU A 594 -26.16 0.37 0.24
C LEU A 594 -27.05 0.41 -1.00
N GLY A 595 -26.79 1.35 -1.91
CA GLY A 595 -27.49 1.50 -3.19
C GLY A 595 -26.83 0.75 -4.36
N VAL A 596 -25.70 0.07 -4.14
CA VAL A 596 -24.97 -0.66 -5.19
C VAL A 596 -25.46 -2.11 -5.23
N GLU A 597 -25.91 -2.56 -6.40
CA GLU A 597 -26.42 -3.92 -6.60
C GLU A 597 -25.35 -4.96 -6.27
N GLY A 598 -25.71 -5.98 -5.49
CA GLY A 598 -24.79 -7.04 -5.03
C GLY A 598 -23.93 -6.71 -3.80
N TRP A 599 -23.84 -5.44 -3.39
CA TRP A 599 -22.94 -5.01 -2.28
C TRP A 599 -23.65 -4.64 -0.98
N ALA A 600 -24.96 -4.40 -1.04
CA ALA A 600 -25.73 -3.93 0.11
C ALA A 600 -25.64 -4.85 1.34
N ASP A 601 -25.70 -6.17 1.16
CA ASP A 601 -25.62 -7.12 2.29
C ASP A 601 -24.21 -7.21 2.89
N ARG A 602 -23.17 -7.04 2.06
CA ARG A 602 -21.77 -7.00 2.51
C ARG A 602 -21.47 -5.71 3.27
N ALA A 603 -22.01 -4.59 2.79
CA ALA A 603 -21.97 -3.31 3.51
C ALA A 603 -22.70 -3.38 4.86
N ARG A 604 -23.88 -4.03 4.91
CA ARG A 604 -24.62 -4.26 6.18
C ARG A 604 -23.85 -5.13 7.17
N LEU A 605 -23.13 -6.17 6.70
CA LEU A 605 -22.25 -6.95 7.57
C LEU A 605 -21.18 -6.07 8.24
N GLU A 606 -20.48 -5.24 7.47
CA GLU A 606 -19.47 -4.33 8.01
C GLU A 606 -20.08 -3.24 8.89
N LEU A 607 -21.26 -2.70 8.54
CA LEU A 607 -22.00 -1.77 9.39
C LEU A 607 -22.34 -2.39 10.75
N ALA A 608 -22.76 -3.66 10.78
CA ALA A 608 -23.01 -4.36 12.04
C ALA A 608 -21.73 -4.42 12.91
N ARG A 609 -20.56 -4.69 12.30
CA ARG A 609 -19.26 -4.69 13.00
C ARG A 609 -18.85 -3.30 13.49
N VAL A 610 -19.06 -2.26 12.68
CA VAL A 610 -18.81 -0.87 13.07
C VAL A 610 -19.67 -0.48 14.27
N HIS A 611 -20.95 -0.84 14.27
CA HIS A 611 -21.84 -0.60 15.40
C HIS A 611 -21.47 -1.42 16.66
N VAL A 612 -20.86 -2.60 16.50
CA VAL A 612 -20.27 -3.35 17.63
C VAL A 612 -19.11 -2.57 18.25
N VAL A 613 -18.16 -2.11 17.44
CA VAL A 613 -17.02 -1.30 17.92
C VAL A 613 -17.50 -0.01 18.60
N GLY A 614 -18.53 0.63 18.04
CA GLY A 614 -19.11 1.86 18.57
C GLY A 614 -20.11 1.69 19.70
N GLY A 615 -20.32 0.49 20.27
CA GLY A 615 -21.22 0.32 21.40
C GLY A 615 -22.72 0.49 21.08
N ARG A 616 -23.11 0.54 19.81
CA ARG A 616 -24.49 0.71 19.33
C ARG A 616 -25.25 -0.62 19.14
N GLN A 617 -25.52 -1.32 20.25
CA GLN A 617 -26.09 -2.69 20.24
C GLN A 617 -27.41 -2.83 19.46
N ARG A 618 -28.34 -1.87 19.61
CA ARG A 618 -29.64 -1.91 18.93
C ARG A 618 -29.50 -1.74 17.42
N ALA A 619 -28.65 -0.82 16.98
CA ALA A 619 -28.37 -0.59 15.56
C ALA A 619 -27.71 -1.82 14.94
N ALA A 620 -26.70 -2.39 15.60
CA ALA A 620 -26.01 -3.60 15.14
C ALA A 620 -26.99 -4.77 14.91
N ARG A 621 -27.90 -5.03 15.86
CA ARG A 621 -28.92 -6.09 15.72
C ARG A 621 -29.89 -5.82 14.57
N LEU A 622 -30.34 -4.59 14.41
CA LEU A 622 -31.28 -4.21 13.36
C LEU A 622 -30.65 -4.37 11.97
N VAL A 623 -29.43 -3.87 11.79
CA VAL A 623 -28.69 -4.00 10.52
C VAL A 623 -28.43 -5.47 10.18
N ALA A 624 -28.00 -6.29 11.14
CA ALA A 624 -27.81 -7.73 10.91
C ALA A 624 -29.12 -8.45 10.53
N GLY A 625 -30.26 -8.00 11.06
CA GLY A 625 -31.59 -8.53 10.71
C GLY A 625 -32.06 -8.17 9.30
N GLN A 626 -31.52 -7.10 8.71
CA GLN A 626 -31.86 -6.65 7.36
C GLN A 626 -31.08 -7.34 6.24
N ILE A 627 -30.03 -8.09 6.58
CA ILE A 627 -29.23 -8.87 5.62
C ILE A 627 -30.08 -10.02 5.07
N LYS A 628 -30.19 -10.12 3.74
CA LYS A 628 -30.98 -11.16 3.07
C LYS A 628 -30.16 -12.42 2.82
N ASP A 629 -28.89 -12.26 2.46
CA ASP A 629 -27.97 -13.37 2.31
C ASP A 629 -27.76 -14.10 3.65
N ALA A 630 -28.10 -15.39 3.68
CA ALA A 630 -28.10 -16.18 4.91
C ALA A 630 -26.69 -16.38 5.50
N GLU A 631 -25.67 -16.43 4.64
CA GLU A 631 -24.28 -16.60 5.06
C GLU A 631 -23.73 -15.30 5.68
N LEU A 632 -23.89 -14.16 5.00
CA LEU A 632 -23.49 -12.85 5.52
C LEU A 632 -24.27 -12.49 6.78
N GLN A 633 -25.55 -12.85 6.86
CA GLN A 633 -26.35 -12.69 8.06
C GLN A 633 -25.81 -13.53 9.22
N GLY A 634 -25.43 -14.79 8.95
CA GLY A 634 -24.79 -15.66 9.94
C GLY A 634 -23.49 -15.06 10.48
N ARG A 635 -22.64 -14.50 9.61
CA ARG A 635 -21.40 -13.81 10.00
C ARG A 635 -21.66 -12.56 10.86
N ALA A 636 -22.67 -11.76 10.50
CA ALA A 636 -23.05 -10.58 11.28
C ALA A 636 -23.61 -10.96 12.67
N ARG A 637 -24.43 -12.01 12.73
CA ARG A 637 -24.93 -12.56 14.00
C ARG A 637 -23.82 -13.16 14.86
N ALA A 638 -22.84 -13.81 14.25
CA ALA A 638 -21.66 -14.30 14.97
C ALA A 638 -20.87 -13.16 15.63
N ALA A 639 -20.65 -12.04 14.92
CA ALA A 639 -19.99 -10.87 15.50
C ALA A 639 -20.78 -10.26 16.67
N LEU A 640 -22.11 -10.17 16.53
CA LEU A 640 -23.01 -9.76 17.62
C LEU A 640 -22.96 -10.71 18.82
N ALA A 641 -23.04 -12.02 18.57
CA ALA A 641 -23.04 -13.06 19.60
C ALA A 641 -21.71 -13.08 20.39
N LEU A 642 -20.58 -12.84 19.71
CA LEU A 642 -19.28 -12.69 20.37
C LEU A 642 -19.28 -11.49 21.33
N ALA A 643 -19.88 -10.37 20.92
CA ALA A 643 -20.00 -9.17 21.74
C ALA A 643 -20.99 -9.33 22.91
N THR A 644 -22.10 -10.04 22.72
CA THR A 644 -23.10 -10.29 23.79
C THR A 644 -22.73 -11.43 24.73
N GLY A 645 -21.80 -12.31 24.34
CA GLY A 645 -21.41 -13.49 25.11
C GLY A 645 -22.22 -14.76 24.79
N ASP A 646 -23.03 -14.74 23.72
CA ASP A 646 -23.84 -15.89 23.27
C ASP A 646 -23.03 -16.84 22.38
N PHE A 647 -21.92 -17.36 22.91
CA PHE A 647 -20.88 -18.04 22.11
C PHE A 647 -21.35 -19.30 21.36
N ASN A 648 -22.45 -19.94 21.78
CA ASN A 648 -23.04 -21.06 21.05
C ASN A 648 -23.48 -20.65 19.64
N GLN A 649 -24.07 -19.47 19.48
CA GLN A 649 -24.55 -18.97 18.18
C GLN A 649 -23.39 -18.62 17.23
N VAL A 650 -22.19 -18.36 17.76
CA VAL A 650 -20.99 -18.07 16.95
C VAL A 650 -20.59 -19.29 16.13
N VAL A 651 -20.76 -20.50 16.67
CA VAL A 651 -20.26 -21.77 16.09
C VAL A 651 -21.33 -22.52 15.29
N GLU A 652 -22.62 -22.20 15.48
CA GLU A 652 -23.71 -22.82 14.73
C GLU A 652 -23.67 -22.49 13.23
N HIS A 653 -23.12 -21.34 12.84
CA HIS A 653 -22.97 -20.93 11.44
C HIS A 653 -21.70 -21.52 10.81
N ARG A 654 -21.84 -22.74 10.24
CA ARG A 654 -20.77 -23.59 9.67
C ARG A 654 -20.20 -23.18 8.29
N THR A 655 -20.36 -21.95 7.80
CA THR A 655 -19.87 -21.61 6.44
C THR A 655 -18.36 -21.35 6.41
N GLY A 656 -17.69 -21.53 5.27
CA GLY A 656 -16.26 -21.27 5.14
C GLY A 656 -15.92 -19.81 5.49
N ALA A 657 -15.02 -19.60 6.44
CA ALA A 657 -14.54 -18.24 6.76
C ALA A 657 -13.45 -17.89 5.74
N SER A 658 -13.83 -17.22 4.65
CA SER A 658 -12.87 -16.80 3.61
C SER A 658 -11.97 -15.66 4.09
N HIS A 659 -12.49 -14.80 4.98
CA HIS A 659 -11.80 -13.60 5.44
C HIS A 659 -11.30 -13.73 6.90
N TRP A 660 -10.18 -13.09 7.24
CA TRP A 660 -9.57 -13.19 8.57
C TRP A 660 -10.50 -12.75 9.72
N ASP A 661 -11.26 -11.67 9.57
CA ASP A 661 -12.24 -11.22 10.59
C ASP A 661 -13.27 -12.32 10.95
N ASP A 662 -13.68 -13.14 9.97
CA ASP A 662 -14.60 -14.25 10.19
C ASP A 662 -13.90 -15.42 10.91
N ARG A 663 -12.65 -15.73 10.52
CA ARG A 663 -11.82 -16.74 11.18
C ARG A 663 -11.54 -16.37 12.63
N ARG A 664 -11.18 -15.10 12.88
CA ARG A 664 -11.02 -14.52 14.22
C ARG A 664 -12.28 -14.71 15.06
N SER A 665 -13.44 -14.27 14.55
CA SER A 665 -14.71 -14.40 15.28
C SER A 665 -15.03 -15.85 15.66
N ARG A 666 -14.81 -16.78 14.73
CA ARG A 666 -14.99 -18.22 14.95
C ARG A 666 -14.02 -18.78 15.99
N ALA A 667 -12.74 -18.46 15.88
CA ALA A 667 -11.72 -18.91 16.82
C ALA A 667 -12.02 -18.43 18.24
N LEU A 668 -12.41 -17.16 18.39
CA LEU A 668 -12.81 -16.60 19.68
C LEU A 668 -14.08 -17.26 20.24
N GLY A 669 -15.04 -17.60 19.39
CA GLY A 669 -16.21 -18.41 19.75
C GLY A 669 -15.83 -19.79 20.31
N TYR A 670 -14.98 -20.53 19.59
CA TYR A 670 -14.45 -21.82 20.07
C TYR A 670 -13.68 -21.68 21.38
N LEU A 671 -12.86 -20.63 21.50
CA LEU A 671 -12.07 -20.37 22.69
C LEU A 671 -12.98 -20.16 23.91
N ALA A 672 -14.03 -19.35 23.76
CA ALA A 672 -15.01 -19.10 24.81
C ALA A 672 -15.81 -20.35 25.20
N LEU A 673 -16.10 -21.24 24.24
CA LEU A 673 -16.71 -22.55 24.47
C LEU A 673 -15.74 -23.60 25.04
N LYS A 674 -14.52 -23.20 25.43
CA LYS A 674 -13.45 -24.08 25.94
C LYS A 674 -12.96 -25.13 24.93
N ARG A 675 -13.23 -24.92 23.65
CA ARG A 675 -12.80 -25.76 22.53
C ARG A 675 -11.50 -25.23 21.94
N GLY A 676 -10.45 -25.32 22.75
CA GLY A 676 -9.14 -24.71 22.46
C GLY A 676 -8.48 -25.15 21.16
N ARG A 677 -8.47 -26.47 20.91
CA ARG A 677 -7.88 -27.02 19.68
C ARG A 677 -8.63 -26.58 18.43
N ASP A 678 -9.97 -26.55 18.49
CA ASP A 678 -10.80 -26.04 17.40
C ASP A 678 -10.56 -24.54 17.16
N ALA A 679 -10.30 -23.77 18.23
CA ALA A 679 -9.92 -22.37 18.11
C ALA A 679 -8.58 -22.20 17.39
N ALA A 680 -7.57 -23.00 17.76
CA ALA A 680 -6.27 -22.99 17.09
C ALA A 680 -6.36 -23.46 15.63
N ALA A 681 -7.17 -24.49 15.35
CA ALA A 681 -7.38 -25.02 13.99
C ALA A 681 -8.19 -24.08 13.08
N ALA A 682 -8.97 -23.15 13.66
CA ALA A 682 -9.70 -22.13 12.91
C ALA A 682 -8.80 -20.96 12.45
N LEU A 683 -7.56 -20.89 12.93
CA LEU A 683 -6.57 -19.86 12.61
C LEU A 683 -5.49 -20.44 11.70
N ASP A 684 -5.08 -19.68 10.69
CA ASP A 684 -3.93 -19.98 9.84
C ASP A 684 -2.74 -19.10 10.23
N GLY A 685 -1.72 -18.96 9.37
CA GLY A 685 -0.54 -18.11 9.61
C GLY A 685 -0.66 -16.68 9.04
N GLN A 686 -1.86 -16.17 8.76
CA GLN A 686 -2.02 -14.79 8.29
C GLN A 686 -1.64 -13.79 9.38
N LEU A 687 -0.90 -12.74 9.01
CA LEU A 687 -0.44 -11.69 9.93
C LEU A 687 -1.58 -11.08 10.77
N ALA A 688 -2.72 -10.78 10.14
CA ALA A 688 -3.89 -10.21 10.82
C ALA A 688 -4.49 -11.11 11.93
N LEU A 689 -4.17 -12.41 11.92
CA LEU A 689 -4.64 -13.37 12.92
C LEU A 689 -3.59 -13.66 14.00
N GLU A 690 -2.36 -13.20 13.86
CA GLU A 690 -1.29 -13.47 14.83
C GLU A 690 -1.66 -13.01 16.26
N PRO A 691 -2.19 -11.79 16.51
CA PRO A 691 -2.65 -11.42 17.85
C PRO A 691 -3.74 -12.35 18.40
N THR A 692 -4.66 -12.80 17.55
CA THR A 692 -5.70 -13.76 17.93
C THR A 692 -5.09 -15.13 18.26
N ARG A 693 -4.08 -15.58 17.51
CA ARG A 693 -3.32 -16.81 17.81
C ARG A 693 -2.62 -16.68 19.15
N LEU A 694 -1.93 -15.57 19.42
CA LEU A 694 -1.27 -15.30 20.68
C LEU A 694 -2.27 -15.38 21.85
N ARG A 695 -3.47 -14.79 21.68
CA ARG A 695 -4.56 -14.88 22.66
C ARG A 695 -5.04 -16.32 22.89
N VAL A 696 -5.20 -17.10 21.82
CA VAL A 696 -5.61 -18.52 21.92
C VAL A 696 -4.55 -19.32 22.68
N TYR A 697 -3.29 -19.27 22.27
CA TYR A 697 -2.20 -20.02 22.91
C TYR A 697 -1.97 -19.60 24.36
N SER A 698 -2.03 -18.30 24.67
CA SER A 698 -1.95 -17.79 26.05
C SER A 698 -3.06 -18.38 26.94
N ARG A 699 -4.28 -18.51 26.41
CA ARG A 699 -5.40 -19.10 27.14
C ARG A 699 -5.31 -20.63 27.27
N LEU A 700 -4.59 -21.30 26.37
CA LEU A 700 -4.34 -22.75 26.46
C LEU A 700 -3.19 -23.10 27.40
N GLY A 701 -2.25 -22.18 27.62
CA GLY A 701 -1.00 -22.46 28.33
C GLY A 701 0.01 -23.26 27.49
N GLU A 702 -0.29 -23.47 26.21
CA GLU A 702 0.58 -24.12 25.23
C GLU A 702 1.20 -23.02 24.38
N LEU A 703 2.37 -22.50 24.79
CA LEU A 703 3.06 -21.42 24.07
C LEU A 703 4.00 -22.04 23.01
N PRO A 704 3.84 -21.73 21.72
CA PRO A 704 4.84 -22.08 20.71
C PRO A 704 6.20 -21.47 21.05
N GLU A 705 7.30 -22.11 20.64
CA GLU A 705 8.66 -21.58 20.88
C GLU A 705 8.86 -20.18 20.29
N SER A 706 8.21 -19.87 19.17
CA SER A 706 8.27 -18.55 18.51
C SER A 706 7.43 -17.46 19.19
N PHE A 707 6.63 -17.78 20.20
CA PHE A 707 5.64 -16.88 20.78
C PHE A 707 6.24 -15.55 21.29
N GLU A 708 7.31 -15.61 22.07
CA GLU A 708 7.91 -14.41 22.67
C GLU A 708 8.54 -13.51 21.60
N ALA A 709 9.19 -14.10 20.59
CA ALA A 709 9.73 -13.35 19.46
C ALA A 709 8.61 -12.65 18.67
N THR A 710 7.47 -13.32 18.47
CA THR A 710 6.29 -12.70 17.83
C THR A 710 5.73 -11.57 18.69
N MET A 711 5.63 -11.73 20.01
CA MET A 711 5.17 -10.67 20.93
C MET A 711 6.10 -9.46 20.91
N GLU A 712 7.42 -9.68 20.88
CA GLU A 712 8.41 -8.61 20.80
C GLU A 712 8.27 -7.79 19.50
N ARG A 713 8.06 -8.46 18.36
CA ARG A 713 7.77 -7.79 17.08
C ARG A 713 6.49 -6.95 17.15
N TRP A 714 5.41 -7.49 17.71
CA TRP A 714 4.17 -6.74 17.91
C TRP A 714 4.35 -5.53 18.83
N ASN A 715 5.21 -5.62 19.86
CA ASN A 715 5.54 -4.48 20.70
C ASN A 715 6.29 -3.39 19.96
N GLN A 716 7.24 -3.76 19.08
CA GLN A 716 8.03 -2.81 18.29
C GLN A 716 7.16 -2.04 17.28
N VAL A 717 6.14 -2.69 16.71
CA VAL A 717 5.20 -2.07 15.76
C VAL A 717 4.36 -0.96 16.40
N ASP A 718 4.13 -1.01 17.71
CA ASP A 718 3.21 -0.15 18.46
C ASP A 718 1.79 -0.16 17.89
N PRO A 719 1.01 -1.25 18.08
CA PRO A 719 -0.29 -1.42 17.44
C PRO A 719 -1.30 -0.35 17.90
N ARG A 720 -2.06 0.19 16.95
CA ARG A 720 -3.07 1.24 17.16
C ARG A 720 -4.48 0.86 16.72
N GLY A 721 -4.67 -0.36 16.20
CA GLY A 721 -6.00 -0.89 15.88
C GLY A 721 -6.70 -1.48 17.10
N VAL A 722 -7.99 -1.17 17.29
CA VAL A 722 -8.80 -1.65 18.42
C VAL A 722 -8.79 -3.18 18.54
N SER A 723 -8.95 -3.92 17.43
CA SER A 723 -9.02 -5.38 17.48
C SER A 723 -7.69 -6.01 17.91
N HIS A 724 -6.57 -5.45 17.43
CA HIS A 724 -5.22 -5.91 17.76
C HIS A 724 -4.89 -5.65 19.22
N LEU A 725 -5.18 -4.44 19.71
CA LEU A 725 -5.02 -4.07 21.12
C LEU A 725 -5.85 -4.95 22.05
N VAL A 726 -7.10 -5.26 21.67
CA VAL A 726 -7.96 -6.18 22.43
C VAL A 726 -7.36 -7.58 22.50
N ASP A 727 -6.85 -8.12 21.39
CA ASP A 727 -6.31 -9.47 21.38
C ASP A 727 -4.97 -9.58 22.12
N LEU A 728 -4.07 -8.60 21.96
CA LEU A 728 -2.81 -8.53 22.71
C LEU A 728 -3.06 -8.31 24.20
N GLY A 729 -3.99 -7.42 24.57
CA GLY A 729 -4.42 -7.22 25.96
C GLY A 729 -5.01 -8.50 26.56
N ALA A 730 -5.82 -9.24 25.80
CA ALA A 730 -6.37 -10.52 26.25
C ALA A 730 -5.28 -11.60 26.37
N ALA A 731 -4.27 -11.61 25.50
CA ALA A 731 -3.12 -12.49 25.62
C ALA A 731 -2.34 -12.21 26.91
N ALA A 732 -1.97 -10.95 27.17
CA ALA A 732 -1.32 -10.51 28.40
C ALA A 732 -2.14 -10.84 29.65
N PHE A 733 -3.45 -10.60 29.61
CA PHE A 733 -4.37 -10.93 30.71
C PHE A 733 -4.32 -12.41 31.08
N TRP A 734 -4.37 -13.31 30.09
CA TRP A 734 -4.32 -14.76 30.36
C TRP A 734 -2.93 -15.25 30.77
N ARG A 735 -1.88 -14.49 30.46
CA ARG A 735 -0.52 -14.68 31.01
C ARG A 735 -0.37 -14.17 32.45
N ARG A 736 -1.41 -13.55 33.02
CA ARG A 736 -1.41 -12.91 34.34
C ARG A 736 -0.52 -11.66 34.43
N ASP A 737 -0.12 -11.08 33.30
CA ASP A 737 0.52 -9.76 33.24
C ASP A 737 -0.58 -8.70 33.18
N LEU A 738 -1.06 -8.29 34.37
CA LEU A 738 -2.22 -7.41 34.50
C LEU A 738 -1.86 -5.96 34.15
N GLU A 739 -0.62 -5.57 34.40
CA GLU A 739 -0.10 -4.25 34.07
C GLU A 739 -0.08 -4.03 32.56
N LEU A 740 0.53 -4.95 31.80
CA LEU A 740 0.55 -4.87 30.33
C LEU A 740 -0.85 -5.02 29.73
N ALA A 741 -1.69 -5.89 30.30
CA ALA A 741 -3.07 -6.02 29.87
C ALA A 741 -3.85 -4.71 30.06
N SER A 742 -3.68 -4.02 31.20
CA SER A 742 -4.33 -2.74 31.46
C SER A 742 -3.91 -1.69 30.44
N ASP A 743 -2.60 -1.58 30.13
CA ASP A 743 -2.11 -0.63 29.12
C ASP A 743 -2.80 -0.82 27.76
N TYR A 744 -2.81 -2.05 27.22
CA TYR A 744 -3.45 -2.31 25.93
C TYR A 744 -4.95 -2.05 25.95
N PHE A 745 -5.66 -2.44 27.01
CA PHE A 745 -7.10 -2.21 27.10
C PHE A 745 -7.43 -0.73 27.30
N GLU A 746 -6.62 0.03 28.03
CA GLU A 746 -6.76 1.48 28.17
C GLU A 746 -6.53 2.20 26.85
N ARG A 747 -5.51 1.80 26.08
CA ARG A 747 -5.28 2.29 24.71
C ARG A 747 -6.45 1.95 23.79
N ALA A 748 -6.96 0.73 23.84
CA ALA A 748 -8.15 0.33 23.08
C ALA A 748 -9.39 1.13 23.50
N HIS A 749 -9.54 1.42 24.79
CA HIS A 749 -10.63 2.21 25.34
C HIS A 749 -10.56 3.68 24.90
N ALA A 750 -9.37 4.27 24.81
CA ALA A 750 -9.18 5.62 24.28
C ALA A 750 -9.62 5.73 22.81
N ILE A 751 -9.48 4.64 22.04
CA ILE A 751 -9.91 4.60 20.63
C ILE A 751 -11.42 4.31 20.52
N ALA A 752 -11.92 3.32 21.25
CA ALA A 752 -13.33 2.89 21.23
C ALA A 752 -13.91 2.76 22.66
N PRO A 753 -14.36 3.87 23.27
CA PRO A 753 -14.79 3.91 24.68
C PRO A 753 -15.98 3.00 25.01
N ASP A 754 -16.87 2.77 24.05
CA ASP A 754 -18.07 1.95 24.23
C ASP A 754 -17.92 0.55 23.61
N HIS A 755 -16.71 0.14 23.24
CA HIS A 755 -16.47 -1.21 22.71
C HIS A 755 -16.79 -2.26 23.78
N PRO A 756 -17.67 -3.25 23.50
CA PRO A 756 -18.19 -4.15 24.51
C PRO A 756 -17.10 -5.05 25.12
N GLU A 757 -16.20 -5.59 24.30
CA GLU A 757 -15.12 -6.46 24.79
C GLU A 757 -14.01 -5.71 25.56
N VAL A 758 -13.68 -4.47 25.19
CA VAL A 758 -12.74 -3.64 25.95
C VAL A 758 -13.29 -3.37 27.34
N ASN A 759 -14.55 -2.92 27.41
CA ASN A 759 -15.24 -2.70 28.67
C ASN A 759 -15.39 -4.00 29.48
N TRP A 760 -15.56 -5.15 28.83
CA TRP A 760 -15.55 -6.44 29.51
C TRP A 760 -14.22 -6.67 30.25
N HIS A 761 -13.10 -6.54 29.55
CA HIS A 761 -11.79 -6.83 30.13
C HIS A 761 -11.35 -5.79 31.18
N LEU A 762 -11.60 -4.49 30.96
CA LEU A 762 -11.37 -3.47 31.99
C LEU A 762 -12.23 -3.71 33.23
N GLY A 763 -13.47 -4.19 33.05
CA GLY A 763 -14.32 -4.61 34.17
C GLY A 763 -13.73 -5.80 34.94
N LEU A 764 -13.17 -6.80 34.25
CA LEU A 764 -12.49 -7.93 34.87
C LEU A 764 -11.24 -7.49 35.64
N ILE A 765 -10.40 -6.65 35.05
CA ILE A 765 -9.19 -6.13 35.70
C ILE A 765 -9.56 -5.31 36.93
N ALA A 766 -10.52 -4.37 36.81
CA ALA A 766 -11.00 -3.60 37.94
C ALA A 766 -11.60 -4.49 39.05
N ARG A 767 -12.20 -5.63 38.71
CA ARG A 767 -12.68 -6.61 39.69
C ARG A 767 -11.51 -7.33 40.38
N LEU A 768 -10.46 -7.67 39.64
CA LEU A 768 -9.22 -8.22 40.18
C LEU A 768 -8.45 -7.18 41.04
N ASP A 769 -8.68 -5.89 40.84
CA ASP A 769 -8.10 -4.84 41.71
C ASP A 769 -9.01 -4.49 42.90
N ASP A 770 -10.08 -5.28 43.13
CA ASP A 770 -11.12 -5.03 44.14
C ASP A 770 -11.83 -3.66 43.99
N ALA A 771 -11.68 -3.01 42.83
CA ALA A 771 -12.29 -1.74 42.49
C ALA A 771 -13.75 -1.93 42.00
N THR A 772 -14.59 -2.48 42.87
CA THR A 772 -15.97 -2.91 42.57
C THR A 772 -16.82 -1.84 41.86
N ALA A 773 -16.73 -0.57 42.29
CA ALA A 773 -17.49 0.52 41.67
C ALA A 773 -17.07 0.79 40.22
N ARG A 774 -15.75 0.75 39.93
CA ARG A 774 -15.22 0.92 38.56
C ARG A 774 -15.60 -0.28 37.70
N ALA A 775 -15.43 -1.50 38.22
CA ALA A 775 -15.81 -2.74 37.53
C ALA A 775 -17.28 -2.72 37.08
N ARG A 776 -18.19 -2.27 37.95
CA ARG A 776 -19.62 -2.14 37.63
C ARG A 776 -19.89 -1.17 36.47
N GLY A 777 -19.18 -0.03 36.42
CA GLY A 777 -19.29 0.93 35.33
C GLY A 777 -18.95 0.31 33.98
N TYR A 778 -17.86 -0.44 33.93
CA TYR A 778 -17.39 -1.14 32.73
C TYR A 778 -18.32 -2.30 32.33
N PHE A 779 -18.75 -3.16 33.26
CA PHE A 779 -19.67 -4.26 32.91
C PHE A 779 -21.00 -3.78 32.35
N ARG A 780 -21.51 -2.63 32.80
CA ARG A 780 -22.72 -2.02 32.21
C ARG A 780 -22.57 -1.72 30.72
N LYS A 781 -21.36 -1.41 30.27
CA LYS A 781 -21.04 -1.13 28.86
C LYS A 781 -20.65 -2.38 28.06
N SER A 782 -20.44 -3.54 28.69
CA SER A 782 -19.84 -4.71 28.05
C SER A 782 -20.82 -5.62 27.29
N TRP A 783 -22.11 -5.30 27.28
CA TRP A 783 -23.20 -6.07 26.63
C TRP A 783 -23.45 -7.50 27.13
N ARG A 784 -22.65 -7.99 28.09
CA ARG A 784 -22.69 -9.37 28.62
C ARG A 784 -23.66 -9.58 29.80
N GLY A 785 -24.63 -8.69 29.95
CA GLY A 785 -25.67 -8.77 30.98
C GLY A 785 -25.47 -7.82 32.16
N ASP A 786 -26.37 -7.93 33.15
CA ASP A 786 -26.32 -7.19 34.41
C ASP A 786 -25.34 -7.88 35.38
N GLU A 787 -24.64 -7.11 36.22
CA GLU A 787 -23.71 -7.58 37.25
C GLU A 787 -24.33 -8.64 38.19
N ASN A 788 -25.66 -8.63 38.31
CA ASN A 788 -26.42 -9.57 39.11
C ASN A 788 -26.96 -10.80 38.35
N ASP A 789 -26.70 -10.91 37.04
CA ASP A 789 -27.07 -12.09 36.26
C ASP A 789 -26.21 -13.29 36.66
N ALA A 790 -26.86 -14.46 36.81
CA ALA A 790 -26.19 -15.69 37.18
C ALA A 790 -25.09 -16.08 36.16
N SER A 791 -25.32 -15.82 34.86
CA SER A 791 -24.35 -16.14 33.81
C SER A 791 -23.05 -15.33 33.96
N LEU A 792 -23.17 -14.02 34.23
CA LEU A 792 -22.04 -13.15 34.47
C LEU A 792 -21.29 -13.55 35.76
N LEU A 793 -22.02 -13.79 36.84
CA LEU A 793 -21.43 -14.23 38.12
C LEU A 793 -20.67 -15.56 37.99
N ILE A 794 -21.15 -16.49 37.14
CA ILE A 794 -20.43 -17.72 36.83
C ILE A 794 -19.12 -17.44 36.12
N GLU A 795 -19.10 -16.53 35.14
CA GLU A 795 -17.87 -16.16 34.42
C GLU A 795 -16.87 -15.45 35.35
N LEU A 796 -17.33 -14.53 36.20
CA LEU A 796 -16.48 -13.91 37.22
C LEU A 796 -15.88 -14.95 38.17
N GLY A 797 -16.70 -15.90 38.64
CA GLY A 797 -16.23 -17.00 39.46
C GLY A 797 -15.17 -17.85 38.77
N ARG A 798 -15.31 -18.12 37.47
CA ARG A 798 -14.32 -18.85 36.66
C ARG A 798 -13.02 -18.08 36.54
N VAL A 799 -13.09 -16.79 36.21
CA VAL A 799 -11.90 -15.92 36.15
C VAL A 799 -11.19 -15.90 37.50
N HIS A 800 -11.92 -15.75 38.61
CA HIS A 800 -11.30 -15.80 39.94
C HIS A 800 -10.65 -17.16 40.26
N LEU A 801 -11.23 -18.28 39.81
CA LEU A 801 -10.55 -19.59 39.92
C LEU A 801 -9.26 -19.64 39.10
N ASP A 802 -9.28 -19.13 37.87
CA ASP A 802 -8.11 -19.12 36.98
C ASP A 802 -6.96 -18.26 37.54
N PHE A 803 -7.29 -17.24 38.35
CA PHE A 803 -6.34 -16.40 39.09
C PHE A 803 -6.10 -16.89 40.54
N GLU A 804 -6.56 -18.08 40.90
CA GLU A 804 -6.36 -18.72 42.22
C GLU A 804 -6.95 -17.94 43.40
N ARG A 805 -7.94 -17.08 43.14
CA ARG A 805 -8.64 -16.27 44.13
C ARG A 805 -9.89 -17.00 44.62
N TYR A 806 -9.68 -18.09 45.33
CA TYR A 806 -10.74 -19.05 45.67
C TYR A 806 -11.89 -18.45 46.50
N GLU A 807 -11.61 -17.49 47.38
CA GLU A 807 -12.63 -16.80 48.18
C GLU A 807 -13.55 -15.94 47.32
N MET A 808 -12.99 -15.12 46.43
CA MET A 808 -13.77 -14.31 45.48
C MET A 808 -14.55 -15.19 44.50
N ALA A 809 -13.93 -16.28 44.03
CA ALA A 809 -14.59 -17.26 43.19
C ALA A 809 -15.81 -17.87 43.89
N ARG A 810 -15.65 -18.27 45.15
CA ARG A 810 -16.74 -18.80 45.98
C ARG A 810 -17.88 -17.79 46.08
N GLU A 811 -17.59 -16.53 46.40
CA GLU A 811 -18.62 -15.49 46.55
C GLU A 811 -19.41 -15.28 45.26
N ALA A 812 -18.72 -15.18 44.12
CA ALA A 812 -19.35 -15.05 42.82
C ALA A 812 -20.25 -16.26 42.49
N PHE A 813 -19.75 -17.49 42.67
CA PHE A 813 -20.56 -18.68 42.41
C PHE A 813 -21.71 -18.85 43.40
N LEU A 814 -21.52 -18.50 44.68
CA LEU A 814 -22.59 -18.54 45.66
C LEU A 814 -23.71 -17.58 45.27
N LEU A 815 -23.38 -16.35 44.88
CA LEU A 815 -24.36 -15.41 44.37
C LEU A 815 -25.05 -15.95 43.11
N ALA A 816 -24.31 -16.56 42.18
CA ALA A 816 -24.90 -17.19 41.00
C ALA A 816 -25.90 -18.30 41.35
N VAL A 817 -25.58 -19.17 42.31
CA VAL A 817 -26.48 -20.24 42.82
C VAL A 817 -27.74 -19.66 43.46
N LEU A 818 -27.64 -18.50 44.10
CA LEU A 818 -28.78 -17.83 44.72
C LEU A 818 -29.68 -17.13 43.67
N ARG A 819 -29.09 -16.63 42.58
CA ARG A 819 -29.80 -15.98 41.46
C ARG A 819 -30.47 -16.98 40.54
N ASP A 820 -29.76 -18.03 40.13
CA ASP A 820 -30.31 -19.18 39.42
C ASP A 820 -30.13 -20.46 40.23
N ARG A 821 -31.20 -20.81 40.94
CA ARG A 821 -31.24 -22.00 41.79
C ARG A 821 -31.18 -23.33 41.03
N ARG A 822 -31.36 -23.31 39.70
CA ARG A 822 -31.28 -24.50 38.84
C ARG A 822 -29.91 -24.67 38.21
N SER A 823 -29.01 -23.70 38.37
CA SER A 823 -27.71 -23.69 37.72
C SER A 823 -26.77 -24.75 38.28
N VAL A 824 -26.65 -25.87 37.55
CA VAL A 824 -25.66 -26.92 37.84
C VAL A 824 -24.23 -26.38 37.69
N THR A 825 -24.01 -25.47 36.73
CA THR A 825 -22.69 -24.88 36.48
C THR A 825 -22.24 -23.97 37.62
N ALA A 826 -23.14 -23.19 38.22
CA ALA A 826 -22.83 -22.36 39.38
C ALA A 826 -22.51 -23.22 40.61
N VAL A 827 -23.29 -24.28 40.87
CA VAL A 827 -23.00 -25.22 41.97
C VAL A 827 -21.67 -25.92 41.75
N ALA A 828 -21.37 -26.34 40.52
CA ALA A 828 -20.11 -26.98 40.19
C ALA A 828 -18.91 -26.05 40.40
N GLY A 829 -19.02 -24.79 39.98
CA GLY A 829 -18.02 -23.77 40.24
C GLY A 829 -17.82 -23.52 41.74
N LEU A 830 -18.91 -23.43 42.50
CA LEU A 830 -18.88 -23.26 43.96
C LEU A 830 -18.18 -24.43 44.66
N GLY A 831 -18.53 -25.66 44.29
CA GLY A 831 -17.89 -26.87 44.82
C GLY A 831 -16.39 -26.91 44.52
N ARG A 832 -16.00 -26.54 43.29
CA ARG A 832 -14.59 -26.43 42.90
C ARG A 832 -13.84 -25.35 43.68
N ALA A 833 -14.45 -24.19 43.91
CA ALA A 833 -13.87 -23.13 44.73
C ALA A 833 -13.61 -23.58 46.17
N TYR A 834 -14.54 -24.35 46.77
CA TYR A 834 -14.31 -24.95 48.07
C TYR A 834 -13.23 -26.03 48.07
N GLU A 835 -13.18 -26.88 47.03
CA GLU A 835 -12.17 -27.94 46.94
C GLU A 835 -10.75 -27.35 46.92
N LEU A 836 -10.54 -26.25 46.20
CA LEU A 836 -9.24 -25.59 46.06
C LEU A 836 -8.92 -24.59 47.20
N GLY A 837 -9.93 -24.00 47.81
CA GLY A 837 -9.80 -23.04 48.92
C GLY A 837 -9.96 -23.69 50.30
N ASP A 838 -11.19 -23.68 50.81
CA ASP A 838 -11.53 -24.24 52.14
C ASP A 838 -12.60 -25.35 52.05
N PRO A 839 -12.17 -26.64 52.02
CA PRO A 839 -13.09 -27.78 51.99
C PRO A 839 -13.95 -27.92 53.25
N ALA A 840 -13.49 -27.45 54.41
CA ALA A 840 -14.25 -27.53 55.66
C ALA A 840 -15.45 -26.58 55.63
N ARG A 841 -15.22 -25.35 55.17
CA ARG A 841 -16.30 -24.39 54.93
C ARG A 841 -17.26 -24.88 53.86
N GLY A 842 -16.76 -25.44 52.76
CA GLY A 842 -17.62 -26.02 51.71
C GLY A 842 -18.55 -27.11 52.22
N ARG A 843 -18.07 -27.99 53.10
CA ARG A 843 -18.90 -29.02 53.75
C ARG A 843 -20.02 -28.42 54.59
N ARG A 844 -19.80 -27.26 55.24
CA ARG A 844 -20.83 -26.58 56.02
C ARG A 844 -21.84 -25.87 55.11
N ASP A 845 -21.34 -25.04 54.20
CA ASP A 845 -22.14 -24.12 53.39
C ASP A 845 -23.00 -24.88 52.38
N LEU A 846 -22.46 -25.90 51.70
CA LEU A 846 -23.25 -26.75 50.79
C LEU A 846 -24.31 -27.56 51.52
N ARG A 847 -24.06 -28.02 52.76
CA ARG A 847 -25.09 -28.69 53.58
C ARG A 847 -26.22 -27.74 53.97
N GLN A 848 -25.92 -26.47 54.21
CA GLN A 848 -26.94 -25.47 54.49
C GLN A 848 -27.79 -25.19 53.24
N LEU A 849 -27.17 -24.91 52.10
CA LEU A 849 -27.87 -24.72 50.82
C LEU A 849 -28.73 -25.92 50.44
N LEU A 850 -28.22 -27.15 50.66
CA LEU A 850 -28.94 -28.38 50.36
C LEU A 850 -30.27 -28.48 51.13
N ARG A 851 -30.30 -28.05 52.41
CA ARG A 851 -31.55 -28.05 53.20
C ARG A 851 -32.61 -27.13 52.58
N ASP A 852 -32.19 -25.97 52.09
CA ASP A 852 -33.10 -24.98 51.52
C ASP A 852 -33.62 -25.41 50.13
N TYR A 853 -32.83 -26.17 49.37
CA TYR A 853 -33.12 -26.52 47.98
C TYR A 853 -33.80 -27.91 47.85
N SER A 854 -33.58 -28.81 48.81
CA SER A 854 -34.08 -30.20 48.79
C SER A 854 -35.61 -30.34 48.92
N SER A 855 -36.32 -29.27 49.24
CA SER A 855 -37.78 -29.25 49.40
C SER A 855 -38.55 -29.22 48.06
N SER A 856 -37.88 -28.88 46.95
CA SER A 856 -38.52 -28.78 45.63
C SER A 856 -37.87 -29.69 44.59
N PRO A 857 -38.63 -30.59 43.94
CA PRO A 857 -38.13 -31.42 42.84
C PRO A 857 -37.58 -30.61 41.65
N THR A 858 -37.99 -29.35 41.53
CA THR A 858 -37.53 -28.42 40.48
C THR A 858 -36.01 -28.18 40.51
N TYR A 859 -35.36 -28.35 41.66
CA TYR A 859 -33.93 -28.14 41.82
C TYR A 859 -33.11 -29.43 41.82
N ALA A 860 -33.72 -30.57 41.50
CA ALA A 860 -33.07 -31.89 41.56
C ALA A 860 -31.69 -31.95 40.86
N PRO A 861 -31.46 -31.34 39.67
CA PRO A 861 -30.13 -31.34 39.06
C PRO A 861 -29.05 -30.60 39.88
N ALA A 862 -29.41 -29.46 40.49
CA ALA A 862 -28.52 -28.67 41.33
C ALA A 862 -28.29 -29.35 42.68
N VAL A 863 -29.33 -29.95 43.26
CA VAL A 863 -29.27 -30.76 44.49
C VAL A 863 -28.36 -31.98 44.30
N ALA A 864 -28.46 -32.66 43.17
CA ALA A 864 -27.56 -33.77 42.82
C ALA A 864 -26.11 -33.30 42.70
N GLU A 865 -25.89 -32.15 42.05
CA GLU A 865 -24.56 -31.56 41.92
C GLU A 865 -23.97 -31.17 43.28
N MET A 866 -24.78 -30.58 44.19
CA MET A 866 -24.35 -30.26 45.56
C MET A 866 -23.95 -31.52 46.32
N ASN A 867 -24.74 -32.59 46.24
CA ASN A 867 -24.41 -33.88 46.87
C ASN A 867 -23.14 -34.49 46.28
N LYS A 868 -22.94 -34.42 44.96
CA LYS A 868 -21.69 -34.86 44.31
C LYS A 868 -20.47 -34.11 44.86
N TRP A 869 -20.55 -32.78 44.98
CA TRP A 869 -19.46 -31.99 45.56
C TRP A 869 -19.26 -32.23 47.05
N LEU A 870 -20.33 -32.42 47.82
CA LEU A 870 -20.22 -32.84 49.22
C LEU A 870 -19.46 -34.17 49.34
N ALA A 871 -19.74 -35.14 48.47
CA ALA A 871 -18.99 -36.39 48.44
C ALA A 871 -17.50 -36.16 48.17
N ILE A 872 -17.17 -35.33 47.17
CA ILE A 872 -15.77 -34.97 46.83
C ILE A 872 -15.08 -34.32 48.04
N LEU A 873 -15.71 -33.34 48.70
CA LEU A 873 -15.17 -32.65 49.86
C LEU A 873 -15.07 -33.55 51.11
N HIS A 874 -15.89 -34.59 51.19
CA HIS A 874 -15.81 -35.66 52.20
C HIS A 874 -14.83 -36.77 51.83
N GLY A 875 -14.07 -36.65 50.75
CA GLY A 875 -12.99 -37.58 50.42
C GLY A 875 -13.38 -38.72 49.48
N ALA A 876 -14.43 -38.57 48.64
CA ALA A 876 -14.82 -39.59 47.66
C ALA A 876 -13.64 -40.08 46.81
N ARG A 877 -12.79 -39.16 46.33
CA ARG A 877 -11.61 -39.47 45.50
C ARG A 877 -10.46 -40.14 46.26
N ARG A 878 -10.57 -40.26 47.59
CA ARG A 878 -9.67 -40.99 48.49
C ARG A 878 -10.33 -42.25 49.08
N GLY A 879 -11.55 -42.59 48.66
CA GLY A 879 -12.27 -43.77 49.13
C GLY A 879 -12.91 -43.66 50.53
N ASP A 880 -13.04 -42.45 51.08
CA ASP A 880 -13.59 -42.21 52.43
C ASP A 880 -15.08 -42.59 52.50
N GLU A 881 -15.45 -43.46 53.44
CA GLU A 881 -16.84 -43.93 53.63
C GLU A 881 -17.84 -42.81 53.92
N ALA A 882 -17.37 -41.70 54.49
CA ALA A 882 -18.20 -40.53 54.72
C ALA A 882 -18.80 -39.96 53.43
N ALA A 883 -18.22 -40.25 52.27
CA ALA A 883 -18.68 -39.79 50.96
C ALA A 883 -19.83 -40.62 50.36
N ALA A 884 -19.97 -41.89 50.74
CA ALA A 884 -20.95 -42.84 50.21
C ALA A 884 -22.41 -42.35 50.25
N PRO A 885 -22.95 -41.82 51.38
CA PRO A 885 -24.35 -41.38 51.43
C PRO A 885 -24.63 -40.22 50.47
N PHE A 886 -23.66 -39.36 50.22
CA PHE A 886 -23.81 -38.22 49.31
C PHE A 886 -23.83 -38.65 47.84
N LEU A 887 -22.98 -39.60 47.43
CA LEU A 887 -23.03 -40.15 46.06
C LEU A 887 -24.33 -40.92 45.80
N ALA A 888 -24.78 -41.71 46.78
CA ALA A 888 -26.06 -42.42 46.71
C ALA A 888 -27.22 -41.43 46.54
N ARG A 889 -27.21 -40.33 47.31
CA ARG A 889 -28.24 -39.28 47.18
C ARG A 889 -28.15 -38.55 45.84
N ALA A 890 -26.96 -38.22 45.36
CA ALA A 890 -26.79 -37.60 44.04
C ALA A 890 -27.40 -38.48 42.93
N ARG A 891 -27.13 -39.78 42.95
CA ARG A 891 -27.71 -40.75 42.00
C ARG A 891 -29.23 -40.88 42.16
N GLN A 892 -29.77 -40.81 43.38
CA GLN A 892 -31.21 -40.87 43.60
C GLN A 892 -31.97 -39.71 42.94
N GLU A 893 -31.38 -38.50 42.94
CA GLU A 893 -32.05 -37.28 42.43
C GLU A 893 -32.06 -37.19 40.90
N VAL A 894 -31.00 -37.65 40.21
CA VAL A 894 -30.86 -37.52 38.74
C VAL A 894 -30.71 -38.85 37.99
N GLY A 895 -30.75 -39.97 38.69
CA GLY A 895 -30.54 -41.30 38.13
C GLY A 895 -29.09 -41.54 37.70
N ASP A 896 -28.92 -42.41 36.70
CA ASP A 896 -27.64 -42.83 36.14
C ASP A 896 -27.05 -41.77 35.19
N ARG A 897 -26.86 -40.54 35.71
CA ARG A 897 -26.20 -39.45 35.00
C ARG A 897 -24.69 -39.72 34.93
N ALA A 898 -24.11 -39.55 33.75
CA ALA A 898 -22.74 -40.00 33.46
C ALA A 898 -21.68 -39.40 34.39
N ASP A 899 -21.79 -38.13 34.78
CA ASP A 899 -20.85 -37.46 35.67
C ASP A 899 -20.92 -37.94 37.13
N VAL A 900 -22.10 -38.36 37.62
CA VAL A 900 -22.28 -38.98 38.93
C VAL A 900 -21.70 -40.39 38.94
N LEU A 901 -21.94 -41.15 37.85
CA LEU A 901 -21.34 -42.48 37.65
C LEU A 901 -19.80 -42.42 37.59
N VAL A 902 -19.23 -41.37 37.00
CA VAL A 902 -17.78 -41.14 37.01
C VAL A 902 -17.25 -40.99 38.44
N GLU A 903 -17.89 -40.18 39.28
CA GLU A 903 -17.43 -40.01 40.66
C GLU A 903 -17.66 -41.27 41.52
N LEU A 904 -18.72 -42.06 41.25
CA LEU A 904 -18.90 -43.40 41.84
C LEU A 904 -17.79 -44.37 41.41
N GLY A 905 -17.47 -44.42 40.12
CA GLY A 905 -16.37 -45.23 39.60
C GLY A 905 -15.04 -44.84 40.22
N ARG A 906 -14.76 -43.54 40.38
CA ARG A 906 -13.56 -43.02 41.09
C ARG A 906 -13.56 -43.39 42.57
N TYR A 907 -14.70 -43.33 43.24
CA TYR A 907 -14.85 -43.71 44.64
C TYR A 907 -14.50 -45.19 44.85
N HIS A 908 -15.09 -46.08 44.05
CA HIS A 908 -14.80 -47.52 44.10
C HIS A 908 -13.36 -47.83 43.68
N LEU A 909 -12.82 -47.13 42.67
CA LEU A 909 -11.43 -47.28 42.24
C LEU A 909 -10.47 -46.91 43.38
N ALA A 910 -10.74 -45.84 44.12
CA ALA A 910 -9.92 -45.41 45.26
C ALA A 910 -9.99 -46.38 46.46
N ARG A 911 -11.03 -47.21 46.52
CA ARG A 911 -11.20 -48.29 47.52
C ARG A 911 -10.69 -49.65 47.03
N GLU A 912 -10.08 -49.70 45.84
CA GLU A 912 -9.61 -50.94 45.21
C GLU A 912 -10.75 -51.94 44.88
N GLU A 913 -12.00 -51.45 44.81
CA GLU A 913 -13.19 -52.24 44.46
C GLU A 913 -13.33 -52.31 42.93
N ALA A 914 -12.40 -53.02 42.28
CA ALA A 914 -12.21 -53.02 40.82
C ALA A 914 -13.47 -53.41 40.02
N SER A 915 -14.26 -54.37 40.49
CA SER A 915 -15.48 -54.83 39.82
C SER A 915 -16.53 -53.72 39.72
N LEU A 916 -16.82 -53.07 40.85
CA LEU A 916 -17.76 -51.96 40.92
C LEU A 916 -17.24 -50.73 40.17
N ALA A 917 -15.95 -50.43 40.26
CA ALA A 917 -15.35 -49.34 39.50
C ALA A 917 -15.53 -49.54 37.98
N ARG A 918 -15.28 -50.75 37.49
CA ARG A 918 -15.44 -51.11 36.07
C ARG A 918 -16.90 -50.97 35.61
N GLU A 919 -17.85 -51.45 36.41
CA GLU A 919 -19.29 -51.34 36.12
C GLU A 919 -19.70 -49.88 35.96
N HIS A 920 -19.35 -49.02 36.92
CA HIS A 920 -19.74 -47.62 36.92
C HIS A 920 -19.07 -46.82 35.79
N PHE A 921 -17.80 -47.08 35.47
CA PHE A 921 -17.14 -46.45 34.33
C PHE A 921 -17.72 -46.91 32.98
N ALA A 922 -18.01 -48.20 32.82
CA ALA A 922 -18.66 -48.70 31.61
C ALA A 922 -20.06 -48.11 31.43
N LEU A 923 -20.85 -48.03 32.50
CA LEU A 923 -22.16 -47.39 32.48
C LEU A 923 -22.05 -45.89 32.17
N ALA A 924 -21.03 -45.20 32.70
CA ALA A 924 -20.77 -43.80 32.40
C ALA A 924 -20.48 -43.59 30.91
N LEU A 925 -19.66 -44.45 30.27
CA LEU A 925 -19.39 -44.40 28.83
C LEU A 925 -20.62 -44.74 27.98
N GLN A 926 -21.47 -45.66 28.44
CA GLN A 926 -22.74 -45.95 27.75
C GLN A 926 -23.64 -44.70 27.69
N LYS A 927 -23.64 -43.90 28.76
CA LYS A 927 -24.44 -42.67 28.84
C LYS A 927 -23.78 -41.51 28.10
N ASN A 928 -22.46 -41.38 28.21
CA ASN A 928 -21.69 -40.38 27.51
C ASN A 928 -20.29 -40.92 27.14
N PRO A 929 -20.10 -41.33 25.87
CA PRO A 929 -18.81 -41.84 25.38
C PRO A 929 -17.70 -40.79 25.33
N THR A 930 -18.02 -39.49 25.43
CA THR A 930 -17.04 -38.40 25.28
C THR A 930 -16.29 -38.06 26.58
N LEU A 931 -16.54 -38.82 27.66
CA LEU A 931 -15.93 -38.55 28.95
C LEU A 931 -14.52 -39.16 29.03
N PRO A 932 -13.48 -38.36 29.33
CA PRO A 932 -12.11 -38.86 29.41
C PRO A 932 -11.84 -39.70 30.67
N ALA A 933 -12.53 -39.37 31.78
CA ALA A 933 -12.28 -40.01 33.07
C ALA A 933 -12.56 -41.52 33.11
N PRO A 934 -13.68 -42.03 32.55
CA PRO A 934 -13.90 -43.46 32.42
C PRO A 934 -12.86 -44.19 31.57
N HIS A 935 -12.43 -43.61 30.43
CA HIS A 935 -11.41 -44.24 29.59
C HIS A 935 -10.10 -44.43 30.34
N TRP A 936 -9.63 -43.39 31.03
CA TRP A 936 -8.44 -43.50 31.88
C TRP A 936 -8.64 -44.51 33.03
N GLY A 937 -9.80 -44.50 33.69
CA GLY A 937 -10.09 -45.41 34.80
C GLY A 937 -10.16 -46.88 34.36
N LEU A 938 -10.74 -47.16 33.20
CA LEU A 938 -10.80 -48.50 32.61
C LEU A 938 -9.44 -48.95 32.10
N ALA A 939 -8.64 -48.07 31.49
CA ALA A 939 -7.26 -48.37 31.11
C ALA A 939 -6.44 -48.79 32.33
N ARG A 940 -6.52 -48.05 33.43
CA ARG A 940 -5.83 -48.39 34.68
C ARG A 940 -6.29 -49.72 35.28
N LEU A 941 -7.59 -50.01 35.23
CA LEU A 941 -8.12 -51.29 35.69
C LEU A 941 -7.66 -52.46 34.79
N ALA A 942 -7.63 -52.26 33.47
CA ALA A 942 -7.15 -53.26 32.53
C ALA A 942 -5.66 -53.58 32.73
N LEU A 943 -4.84 -52.56 33.02
CA LEU A 943 -3.44 -52.77 33.40
C LEU A 943 -3.29 -53.59 34.69
N ALA A 944 -4.10 -53.29 35.71
CA ALA A 944 -4.10 -54.07 36.95
C ALA A 944 -4.54 -55.54 36.73
N ASP A 945 -5.39 -55.79 35.74
CA ASP A 945 -5.81 -57.14 35.31
C ASP A 945 -4.78 -57.82 34.38
N GLY A 946 -3.73 -57.13 33.94
CA GLY A 946 -2.75 -57.60 32.96
C GLY A 946 -3.21 -57.57 31.49
N ASP A 947 -4.38 -56.99 31.21
CA ASP A 947 -4.98 -56.91 29.87
C ASP A 947 -4.45 -55.68 29.12
N ARG A 948 -3.25 -55.86 28.53
CA ARG A 948 -2.49 -54.81 27.84
C ARG A 948 -3.22 -54.23 26.63
N GLU A 949 -3.84 -55.09 25.82
CA GLU A 949 -4.53 -54.71 24.59
C GLU A 949 -5.72 -53.77 24.90
N ARG A 950 -6.55 -54.11 25.90
CA ARG A 950 -7.67 -53.25 26.29
C ARG A 950 -7.24 -51.93 26.92
N ALA A 951 -6.09 -51.90 27.59
CA ALA A 951 -5.55 -50.67 28.17
C ALA A 951 -5.15 -49.68 27.07
N GLU A 952 -4.42 -50.13 26.05
CA GLU A 952 -4.04 -49.33 24.88
C GLU A 952 -5.26 -48.80 24.14
N ASP A 953 -6.25 -49.66 23.87
CA ASP A 953 -7.51 -49.31 23.22
C ASP A 953 -8.24 -48.13 23.90
N HIS A 954 -8.21 -48.11 25.24
CA HIS A 954 -8.81 -47.02 26.01
C HIS A 954 -7.96 -45.75 26.05
N LEU A 955 -6.63 -45.87 26.02
CA LEU A 955 -5.71 -44.73 25.95
C LEU A 955 -5.76 -44.06 24.58
N GLU A 956 -5.82 -44.82 23.49
CA GLU A 956 -6.01 -44.30 22.13
C GLU A 956 -7.34 -43.54 22.01
N ARG A 957 -8.42 -44.10 22.55
CA ARG A 957 -9.72 -43.41 22.61
C ARG A 957 -9.63 -42.13 23.45
N LEU A 958 -8.92 -42.15 24.57
CA LEU A 958 -8.71 -40.96 25.41
C LEU A 958 -7.96 -39.85 24.66
N GLU A 959 -6.98 -40.21 23.84
CA GLU A 959 -6.25 -39.25 23.00
C GLU A 959 -7.09 -38.72 21.84
N ALA A 960 -7.86 -39.60 21.20
CA ALA A 960 -8.80 -39.23 20.14
C ALA A 960 -9.86 -38.23 20.65
N LEU A 961 -10.23 -38.28 21.94
CA LEU A 961 -11.10 -37.29 22.58
C LEU A 961 -10.44 -35.92 22.75
N GLY A 962 -9.12 -35.84 22.70
CA GLY A 962 -8.37 -34.59 22.77
C GLY A 962 -8.56 -33.80 24.08
N ALA A 963 -8.72 -34.50 25.19
CA ALA A 963 -9.00 -33.88 26.48
C ALA A 963 -7.78 -33.11 27.03
N ARG A 964 -8.01 -31.97 27.68
CA ARG A 964 -6.96 -31.09 28.26
C ARG A 964 -6.27 -31.73 29.48
N ALA A 965 -5.17 -31.13 29.94
CA ALA A 965 -4.54 -31.47 31.21
C ALA A 965 -5.59 -31.64 32.34
N PRO A 966 -5.50 -32.71 33.16
CA PRO A 966 -4.36 -33.60 33.32
C PRO A 966 -4.38 -34.86 32.42
N TRP A 967 -5.29 -34.97 31.44
CA TRP A 967 -5.51 -36.24 30.72
C TRP A 967 -4.33 -36.72 29.86
N PRO A 968 -3.64 -35.86 29.09
CA PRO A 968 -2.45 -36.27 28.35
C PRO A 968 -1.35 -36.76 29.29
N GLN A 969 -1.05 -36.02 30.35
CA GLN A 969 -0.04 -36.41 31.35
C GLN A 969 -0.40 -37.73 32.04
N ARG A 970 -1.69 -37.94 32.29
CA ARG A 970 -2.19 -39.17 32.91
C ARG A 970 -2.17 -40.36 31.97
N ALA A 971 -2.36 -40.15 30.67
CA ALA A 971 -2.24 -41.20 29.66
C ALA A 971 -0.77 -41.59 29.50
N GLU A 972 0.11 -40.60 29.37
CA GLU A 972 1.57 -40.79 29.28
C GLU A 972 2.13 -41.48 30.52
N ALA A 973 1.80 -41.02 31.73
CA ALA A 973 2.22 -41.68 32.96
C ALA A 973 1.76 -43.15 33.05
N LEU A 974 0.56 -43.46 32.53
CA LEU A 974 0.07 -44.84 32.48
C LEU A 974 0.84 -45.70 31.46
N ARG A 975 1.27 -45.09 30.34
CA ARG A 975 2.13 -45.74 29.33
C ARG A 975 3.55 -45.95 29.84
N ASP A 976 4.08 -45.03 30.62
CA ASP A 976 5.39 -45.21 31.25
C ASP A 976 5.35 -46.35 32.27
N GLU A 977 4.27 -46.43 33.08
CA GLU A 977 4.02 -47.54 34.00
C GLU A 977 3.91 -48.88 33.25
N PHE A 978 3.23 -48.87 32.10
CA PHE A 978 3.16 -50.01 31.17
C PHE A 978 4.53 -50.42 30.60
N ALA A 979 5.34 -49.47 30.16
CA ALA A 979 6.67 -49.72 29.58
C ALA A 979 7.66 -50.26 30.61
N LEU A 980 7.62 -49.76 31.85
CA LEU A 980 8.45 -50.23 32.95
C LEU A 980 8.08 -51.66 33.39
N ALA A 981 6.79 -52.02 33.40
CA ALA A 981 6.34 -53.38 33.67
C ALA A 981 6.78 -54.39 32.58
N GLY A 982 6.92 -53.93 31.32
CA GLY A 982 7.44 -54.76 30.23
C GLY A 982 8.94 -55.10 30.34
N ILE A 983 9.72 -54.29 31.07
CA ILE A 983 11.16 -54.54 31.29
C ILE A 983 11.38 -55.58 32.41
N SER A 984 10.47 -55.68 33.40
CA SER A 984 10.61 -56.68 34.47
C SER A 984 10.24 -58.09 34.03
N ASP A 985 9.23 -58.25 33.16
CA ASP A 985 8.84 -59.55 32.58
C ASP A 985 9.95 -60.18 31.71
N GLY A 986 10.91 -59.39 31.23
CA GLY A 986 12.05 -59.88 30.44
C GLY A 986 13.23 -60.43 31.26
N SER A 987 13.14 -60.47 32.59
CA SER A 987 14.27 -60.79 33.48
C SER A 987 14.14 -62.09 34.29
N GLU A 988 13.06 -62.86 34.16
CA GLU A 988 12.87 -64.13 34.86
C GLU A 988 13.23 -65.41 34.05
N ASP A 989 13.79 -65.30 32.84
CA ASP A 989 14.28 -66.46 32.05
C ASP A 989 15.81 -66.66 32.15
N ARG A 990 16.38 -66.55 33.36
CA ARG A 990 17.73 -67.05 33.68
C ARG A 990 17.78 -67.75 35.05
N GLU A 991 17.30 -69.00 35.08
CA GLU A 991 17.98 -70.14 35.71
C GLU A 991 17.47 -71.48 35.15
#